data_AF-A0A9E3UAS9-F1
#
_entry.id   AF-A0A9E3UAS9-F1
#
_cell.length_a   1.000
_cell.length_b   1.000
_cell.length_c   1.000
_cell.angle_alpha   90.00
_cell.angle_beta   90.00
_cell.angle_gamma   90.00
#
_symmetry.space_group_name_H-M   'P 1'
#
loop_
_entity.id
_entity.type
_entity.pdbx_description
1 polymer ?
#
loop_
_entity_poly.entity_id
_entity_poly.type
_entity_poly.pdbx_seq_one_letter_code
_entity_poly.pdbx_strand_id
1 'polypeptide(L)'
;MTPRAKIALATMALIAVMLAVYAPVRRGAFVYDDHALVEKSRGSMSGVLGRPFWTADPMSDLRPTYYRPLVVLSLRFDALLDDTASGYHVTNLALHALAIALFVIAARRLGASGPETIAAAALWSLAPRLTESVAWVSGRTDVLAACFSFAAVALWPWYGGKDGERSDHARAAGASVALFGGLLSKEVAGAAAIAIAIATVHASRRVDRKIGRLAYVAAPIAVYAALRTAAGGASRATPLGAGARAATMLEAVGRYAEMIVDPWHPASSIGLVGEIDVARAIAGGLVVALASVLVVRAWRARVEAASVVGGALALFGLAPVVHLLPIGLASAVVADRLLYVPLAGLALALARAASALGPRAKRAAAVGAAALVVSFAPVTRARAADYTSELTYRVAAAERAHPHNTAPLTGLAWVLREWGAYDLSCRLQRSARATLDRTGRAGIPRHARALENLAGCYALIGAYDEAASIYAELLSRDPNAARVHMELGFLQMHRFDLDGAEASFSRALSLEPALEPARRALDGVPRLREALAALSTADAREARPVAWASLLGRLGRRPDAVSAWSRIADDPTASPEAKRDAARFLLLHADAVAARRAVDAYAASGAARDVTLEVARDDLALRERRHAAVASVQARIEALARDGDPAK
;
A
#
# COMPACT_ATOMS: atom_id res chain seq x y z
N MET A 1 -44.84 5.15 7.66
CA MET A 1 -43.45 5.66 7.68
C MET A 1 -43.31 6.84 6.72
N THR A 2 -42.70 7.94 7.18
CA THR A 2 -42.41 9.10 6.32
C THR A 2 -41.37 8.75 5.24
N PRO A 3 -41.32 9.47 4.10
CA PRO A 3 -40.28 9.26 3.08
C PRO A 3 -38.85 9.35 3.63
N ARG A 4 -38.63 10.23 4.61
CA ARG A 4 -37.34 10.36 5.32
C ARG A 4 -37.00 9.10 6.12
N ALA A 5 -37.96 8.54 6.85
CA ALA A 5 -37.77 7.30 7.61
C ALA A 5 -37.48 6.10 6.69
N LYS A 6 -38.11 6.02 5.51
CA LYS A 6 -37.83 4.96 4.52
C LYS A 6 -36.39 5.03 4.00
N ILE A 7 -35.89 6.23 3.68
CA ILE A 7 -34.50 6.42 3.20
C ILE A 7 -33.50 6.09 4.31
N ALA A 8 -33.76 6.53 5.55
CA ALA A 8 -32.89 6.21 6.68
C ALA A 8 -32.81 4.69 6.90
N LEU A 9 -33.95 3.99 6.89
CA LEU A 9 -33.98 2.53 7.03
C LEU A 9 -33.24 1.82 5.89
N ALA A 10 -33.45 2.25 4.64
CA ALA A 10 -32.73 1.70 3.49
C ALA A 10 -31.21 1.95 3.57
N THR A 11 -30.79 3.10 4.10
CA THR A 11 -29.38 3.43 4.32
C THR A 11 -28.78 2.53 5.41
N MET A 12 -29.49 2.31 6.51
CA MET A 12 -29.06 1.39 7.57
C MET A 12 -28.96 -0.05 7.07
N ALA A 13 -29.92 -0.50 6.26
CA ALA A 13 -29.88 -1.82 5.64
C ALA A 13 -28.68 -1.97 4.68
N LEU A 14 -28.40 -0.95 3.86
CA LEU A 14 -27.22 -0.94 2.99
C LEU A 14 -25.91 -0.99 3.80
N ILE A 15 -25.81 -0.23 4.89
CA ILE A 15 -24.64 -0.28 5.78
C ILE A 15 -24.48 -1.68 6.38
N ALA A 16 -25.56 -2.33 6.82
CA ALA A 16 -25.50 -3.69 7.34
C ALA A 16 -25.01 -4.70 6.27
N VAL A 17 -25.47 -4.58 5.02
CA VAL A 17 -24.98 -5.40 3.89
C VAL A 17 -23.51 -5.14 3.63
N MET A 18 -23.08 -3.87 3.62
CA MET A 18 -21.67 -3.50 3.46
C MET A 18 -20.80 -4.13 4.55
N LEU A 19 -21.20 -4.03 5.82
CA LEU A 19 -20.47 -4.62 6.93
C LEU A 19 -20.38 -6.15 6.82
N ALA A 20 -21.44 -6.80 6.35
CA ALA A 20 -21.44 -8.24 6.11
C ALA A 20 -20.47 -8.64 4.98
N VAL A 21 -20.45 -7.90 3.87
CA VAL A 21 -19.55 -8.14 2.73
C VAL A 21 -18.09 -7.96 3.14
N TYR A 22 -17.77 -6.88 3.85
CA TYR A 22 -16.42 -6.57 4.32
C TYR A 22 -16.00 -7.30 5.60
N ALA A 23 -16.85 -8.14 6.19
CA ALA A 23 -16.58 -8.83 7.46
C ALA A 23 -15.20 -9.52 7.59
N PRO A 24 -14.56 -10.07 6.52
CA PRO A 24 -13.22 -10.67 6.64
C PRO A 24 -12.16 -9.76 7.26
N VAL A 25 -12.20 -8.44 7.01
CA VAL A 25 -11.16 -7.50 7.49
C VAL A 25 -11.13 -7.35 9.01
N ARG A 26 -12.18 -7.80 9.72
CA ARG A 26 -12.17 -7.84 11.19
C ARG A 26 -11.11 -8.81 11.75
N ARG A 27 -10.68 -9.79 10.95
CA ARG A 27 -9.55 -10.66 11.25
C ARG A 27 -8.31 -10.24 10.44
N GLY A 28 -8.27 -8.95 10.08
CA GLY A 28 -7.26 -8.30 9.27
C GLY A 28 -5.88 -8.26 9.92
N ALA A 29 -4.84 -8.17 9.09
CA ALA A 29 -3.48 -7.87 9.51
C ALA A 29 -3.07 -6.47 9.04
N PHE A 30 -1.98 -5.93 9.59
CA PHE A 30 -1.27 -4.83 8.94
C PHE A 30 -0.58 -5.37 7.69
N VAL A 31 -0.77 -4.68 6.57
CA VAL A 31 -0.17 -5.07 5.29
C VAL A 31 0.49 -3.90 4.58
N TYR A 32 1.53 -4.20 3.81
CA TYR A 32 2.19 -3.25 2.91
C TYR A 32 2.63 -1.94 3.61
N ASP A 33 2.04 -0.79 3.28
CA ASP A 33 2.43 0.50 3.87
C ASP A 33 1.99 0.66 5.33
N ASP A 34 1.12 -0.21 5.84
CA ASP A 34 0.66 -0.17 7.24
C ASP A 34 1.85 -0.33 8.20
N HIS A 35 2.83 -1.15 7.84
CA HIS A 35 4.07 -1.28 8.61
C HIS A 35 4.82 0.06 8.76
N ALA A 36 4.81 0.90 7.72
CA ALA A 36 5.50 2.19 7.76
C ALA A 36 4.66 3.27 8.46
N LEU A 37 3.35 3.33 8.18
CA LEU A 37 2.46 4.39 8.67
C LEU A 37 1.90 4.15 10.07
N VAL A 38 1.82 2.89 10.50
CA VAL A 38 1.30 2.50 11.81
C VAL A 38 2.44 2.02 12.69
N GLU A 39 2.99 0.84 12.41
CA GLU A 39 3.91 0.17 13.34
C GLU A 39 5.22 0.97 13.57
N LYS A 40 5.82 1.49 12.49
CA LYS A 40 7.09 2.25 12.56
C LYS A 40 6.90 3.73 12.86
N SER A 41 5.68 4.27 12.71
CA SER A 41 5.37 5.69 12.89
C SER A 41 4.58 6.00 14.17
N ARG A 42 4.52 5.04 15.11
CA ARG A 42 3.99 5.25 16.47
C ARG A 42 4.66 6.46 17.13
N GLY A 43 3.89 7.29 17.83
CA GLY A 43 4.42 8.46 18.51
C GLY A 43 3.40 9.54 18.84
N SER A 44 3.89 10.67 19.36
CA SER A 44 3.09 11.82 19.83
C SER A 44 2.23 12.45 18.73
N MET A 45 1.06 12.98 19.08
CA MET A 45 0.25 13.79 18.16
C MET A 45 0.91 15.11 17.74
N SER A 46 1.86 15.59 18.54
CA SER A 46 2.55 16.86 18.30
C SER A 46 3.43 16.80 17.04
N GLY A 47 3.53 17.93 16.34
CA GLY A 47 4.41 18.09 15.18
C GLY A 47 3.94 17.41 13.89
N VAL A 48 2.79 16.72 13.87
CA VAL A 48 2.28 16.04 12.65
C VAL A 48 2.03 17.02 11.51
N LEU A 49 1.56 18.24 11.80
CA LEU A 49 1.32 19.29 10.80
C LEU A 49 2.61 19.83 10.16
N GLY A 50 3.77 19.64 10.80
CA GLY A 50 5.06 20.14 10.31
C GLY A 50 5.85 19.11 9.49
N ARG A 51 5.28 17.93 9.21
CA ARG A 51 6.01 16.80 8.63
C ARG A 51 5.32 16.26 7.37
N PRO A 52 6.09 15.71 6.40
CA PRO A 52 5.52 14.98 5.29
C PRO A 52 4.89 13.65 5.75
N PHE A 53 4.14 12.99 4.87
CA PHE A 53 3.39 11.78 5.18
C PHE A 53 4.27 10.57 5.51
N TRP A 54 5.41 10.41 4.81
CA TRP A 54 6.33 9.28 4.99
C TRP A 54 7.50 9.67 5.89
N THR A 55 7.33 9.59 7.22
CA THR A 55 8.39 9.98 8.17
C THR A 55 9.29 8.83 8.64
N ALA A 56 8.78 7.59 8.61
CA ALA A 56 9.49 6.42 9.14
C ALA A 56 9.77 5.34 8.07
N ASP A 57 9.66 5.71 6.79
CA ASP A 57 10.01 4.79 5.71
C ASP A 57 11.52 4.89 5.41
N PRO A 58 12.29 3.79 5.56
CA PRO A 58 13.69 3.74 5.15
C PRO A 58 13.90 3.97 3.63
N MET A 59 12.82 3.95 2.84
CA MET A 59 12.78 4.24 1.41
C MET A 59 12.12 5.60 1.10
N SER A 60 12.00 6.48 2.09
CA SER A 60 11.36 7.80 1.95
C SER A 60 11.97 8.64 0.81
N ASP A 61 13.27 8.56 0.58
CA ASP A 61 13.97 9.26 -0.51
C ASP A 61 13.50 8.85 -1.92
N LEU A 62 12.94 7.64 -2.05
CA LEU A 62 12.45 7.10 -3.31
C LEU A 62 10.92 7.21 -3.45
N ARG A 63 10.23 7.75 -2.44
CA ARG A 63 8.78 7.94 -2.46
C ARG A 63 8.40 9.37 -2.85
N PRO A 64 7.23 9.55 -3.49
CA PRO A 64 6.63 10.88 -3.62
C PRO A 64 6.34 11.49 -2.25
N THR A 65 6.67 12.76 -2.09
CA THR A 65 6.36 13.52 -0.87
C THR A 65 4.88 13.90 -0.85
N TYR A 66 4.10 13.24 0.02
CA TYR A 66 2.70 13.58 0.30
C TYR A 66 2.59 14.42 1.58
N TYR A 67 1.51 15.19 1.70
CA TYR A 67 1.14 15.90 2.93
C TYR A 67 -0.30 15.58 3.30
N ARG A 68 -0.47 14.66 4.27
CA ARG A 68 -1.77 14.09 4.70
C ARG A 68 -1.85 13.95 6.23
N PRO A 69 -1.69 15.06 6.99
CA PRO A 69 -1.58 15.00 8.44
C PRO A 69 -2.84 14.48 9.13
N LEU A 70 -4.03 14.68 8.55
CA LEU A 70 -5.27 14.20 9.18
C LEU A 70 -5.36 12.67 9.17
N VAL A 71 -4.78 12.02 8.15
CA VAL A 71 -4.68 10.57 8.12
C VAL A 71 -3.75 10.06 9.21
N VAL A 72 -2.56 10.66 9.35
CA VAL A 72 -1.60 10.30 10.41
C VAL A 72 -2.21 10.49 11.80
N LEU A 73 -2.88 11.63 12.03
CA LEU A 73 -3.60 11.88 13.29
C LEU A 73 -4.69 10.85 13.54
N SER A 74 -5.46 10.48 12.51
CA SER A 74 -6.51 9.46 12.66
C SER A 74 -5.95 8.08 12.98
N LEU A 75 -4.80 7.70 12.43
CA LEU A 75 -4.14 6.42 12.73
C LEU A 75 -3.58 6.44 14.15
N ARG A 76 -2.91 7.53 14.55
CA ARG A 76 -2.42 7.66 15.93
C ARG A 76 -3.56 7.69 16.95
N PHE A 77 -4.72 8.21 16.57
CA PHE A 77 -5.90 8.24 17.44
C PHE A 77 -6.46 6.83 17.65
N ASP A 78 -6.49 6.00 16.60
CA ASP A 78 -6.88 4.59 16.74
C ASP A 78 -5.96 3.84 17.71
N ALA A 79 -4.65 4.12 17.70
CA ALA A 79 -3.72 3.52 18.65
C ALA A 79 -4.09 3.79 20.13
N LEU A 80 -4.85 4.86 20.41
CA LEU A 80 -5.36 5.18 21.75
C LEU A 80 -6.63 4.38 22.11
N LEU A 81 -7.35 3.88 21.11
CA LEU A 81 -8.58 3.12 21.28
C LEU A 81 -8.32 1.60 21.24
N ASP A 82 -7.66 1.15 20.18
CA ASP A 82 -7.31 -0.24 19.90
C ASP A 82 -6.14 -0.26 18.90
N ASP A 83 -4.93 -0.55 19.40
CA ASP A 83 -3.70 -0.61 18.59
C ASP A 83 -3.50 -1.96 17.88
N THR A 84 -4.54 -2.79 17.79
CA THR A 84 -4.52 -4.02 16.98
C THR A 84 -4.94 -3.74 15.55
N ALA A 85 -4.41 -4.49 14.57
CA ALA A 85 -4.83 -4.36 13.17
C ALA A 85 -6.35 -4.42 12.98
N SER A 86 -7.05 -5.25 13.76
CA SER A 86 -8.51 -5.34 13.75
C SER A 86 -9.17 -4.00 14.08
N GLY A 87 -8.70 -3.29 15.11
CA GLY A 87 -9.20 -1.97 15.51
C GLY A 87 -9.14 -0.96 14.35
N TYR A 88 -7.98 -0.87 13.69
CA TYR A 88 -7.81 0.03 12.53
C TYR A 88 -8.73 -0.32 11.36
N HIS A 89 -8.92 -1.62 11.08
CA HIS A 89 -9.87 -2.09 10.06
C HIS A 89 -11.32 -1.73 10.42
N VAL A 90 -11.71 -1.89 11.68
CA VAL A 90 -13.04 -1.50 12.19
C VAL A 90 -13.26 0.01 12.03
N THR A 91 -12.27 0.85 12.35
CA THR A 91 -12.35 2.29 12.11
C THR A 91 -12.56 2.59 10.63
N ASN A 92 -11.86 1.92 9.71
CA ASN A 92 -12.10 2.11 8.28
C ASN A 92 -13.51 1.72 7.84
N LEU A 93 -14.07 0.62 8.38
CA LEU A 93 -15.45 0.24 8.11
C LEU A 93 -16.45 1.26 8.65
N ALA A 94 -16.20 1.82 9.83
CA ALA A 94 -17.02 2.87 10.41
C ALA A 94 -16.96 4.16 9.57
N LEU A 95 -15.77 4.54 9.10
CA LEU A 95 -15.59 5.66 8.17
C LEU A 95 -16.29 5.40 6.84
N HIS A 96 -16.26 4.18 6.31
CA HIS A 96 -16.98 3.83 5.08
C HIS A 96 -18.50 3.90 5.27
N ALA A 97 -19.02 3.42 6.40
CA ALA A 97 -20.43 3.56 6.76
C ALA A 97 -20.85 5.05 6.87
N LEU A 98 -20.00 5.89 7.48
CA LEU A 98 -20.20 7.34 7.51
C LEU A 98 -20.18 7.94 6.10
N ALA A 99 -19.27 7.50 5.24
CA ALA A 99 -19.21 7.95 3.85
C ALA A 99 -20.50 7.62 3.08
N ILE A 100 -21.09 6.43 3.29
CA ILE A 100 -22.38 6.04 2.72
C ILE A 100 -23.49 6.98 3.20
N ALA A 101 -23.57 7.25 4.50
CA ALA A 101 -24.58 8.16 5.05
C ALA A 101 -24.43 9.58 4.48
N LEU A 102 -23.20 10.11 4.45
CA LEU A 102 -22.91 11.44 3.91
C LEU A 102 -23.17 11.52 2.40
N PHE A 103 -22.88 10.46 1.64
CA PHE A 103 -23.21 10.37 0.23
C PHE A 103 -24.73 10.44 0.00
N VAL A 104 -25.51 9.67 0.75
CA VAL A 104 -26.98 9.70 0.67
C VAL A 104 -27.51 11.09 1.02
N ILE A 105 -26.99 11.72 2.09
CA ILE A 105 -27.38 13.08 2.46
C ILE A 105 -27.03 14.07 1.34
N ALA A 106 -25.80 14.05 0.82
CA ALA A 106 -25.34 14.92 -0.26
C ALA A 106 -26.21 14.76 -1.52
N ALA A 107 -26.48 13.54 -1.95
CA ALA A 107 -27.32 13.24 -3.11
C ALA A 107 -28.75 13.78 -2.93
N ARG A 108 -29.34 13.60 -1.75
CA ARG A 108 -30.68 14.12 -1.42
C ARG A 108 -30.71 15.64 -1.35
N ARG A 109 -29.64 16.28 -0.86
CA ARG A 109 -29.48 17.74 -0.86
C ARG A 109 -29.36 18.33 -2.25
N LEU A 110 -28.87 17.55 -3.22
CA LEU A 110 -28.78 17.92 -4.64
C LEU A 110 -30.04 17.58 -5.45
N GLY A 111 -31.09 17.03 -4.81
CA GLY A 111 -32.39 16.76 -5.44
C GLY A 111 -32.56 15.37 -6.05
N ALA A 112 -31.58 14.47 -5.94
CA ALA A 112 -31.73 13.08 -6.40
C ALA A 112 -32.84 12.36 -5.62
N SER A 113 -33.68 11.54 -6.27
CA SER A 113 -34.79 10.82 -5.63
C SER A 113 -34.31 9.68 -4.72
N GLY A 114 -35.16 9.25 -3.77
CA GLY A 114 -34.79 8.28 -2.74
C GLY A 114 -34.29 6.93 -3.29
N PRO A 115 -35.07 6.21 -4.12
CA PRO A 115 -34.66 4.92 -4.66
C PRO A 115 -33.37 4.97 -5.47
N GLU A 116 -33.24 5.96 -6.36
CA GLU A 116 -32.06 6.15 -7.20
C GLU A 116 -30.82 6.51 -6.37
N THR A 117 -31.00 7.28 -5.29
CA THR A 117 -29.91 7.57 -4.33
C THR A 117 -29.40 6.31 -3.65
N ILE A 118 -30.31 5.43 -3.19
CA ILE A 118 -29.92 4.17 -2.53
C ILE A 118 -29.27 3.22 -3.53
N ALA A 119 -29.78 3.11 -4.76
CA ALA A 119 -29.18 2.30 -5.81
C ALA A 119 -27.76 2.78 -6.15
N ALA A 120 -27.55 4.09 -6.30
CA ALA A 120 -26.24 4.67 -6.54
C ALA A 120 -25.27 4.46 -5.37
N ALA A 121 -25.75 4.64 -4.13
CA ALA A 121 -24.96 4.38 -2.93
C ALA A 121 -24.52 2.91 -2.89
N ALA A 122 -25.42 1.96 -3.21
CA ALA A 122 -25.12 0.54 -3.19
C ALA A 122 -24.13 0.12 -4.29
N LEU A 123 -24.32 0.61 -5.51
CA LEU A 123 -23.39 0.36 -6.63
C LEU A 123 -21.98 0.87 -6.32
N TRP A 124 -21.88 2.05 -5.69
CA TRP A 124 -20.60 2.64 -5.30
C TRP A 124 -19.98 1.90 -4.11
N SER A 125 -20.68 1.79 -2.97
CA SER A 125 -20.08 1.31 -1.73
C SER A 125 -19.70 -0.17 -1.76
N LEU A 126 -20.33 -0.96 -2.64
CA LEU A 126 -20.07 -2.40 -2.76
C LEU A 126 -19.17 -2.75 -3.96
N ALA A 127 -18.77 -1.78 -4.79
CA ALA A 127 -17.95 -2.03 -5.97
C ALA A 127 -16.62 -2.74 -5.61
N PRO A 128 -16.26 -3.87 -6.24
CA PRO A 128 -15.08 -4.64 -5.85
C PRO A 128 -13.76 -3.90 -6.05
N ARG A 129 -13.68 -2.98 -7.01
CA ARG A 129 -12.52 -2.09 -7.20
C ARG A 129 -12.31 -1.09 -6.08
N LEU A 130 -13.31 -0.86 -5.21
CA LEU A 130 -13.15 0.03 -4.06
C LEU A 130 -12.70 -0.70 -2.79
N THR A 131 -12.57 -2.03 -2.85
CA THR A 131 -12.17 -2.83 -1.70
C THR A 131 -10.80 -2.42 -1.17
N GLU A 132 -9.84 -2.07 -2.01
CA GLU A 132 -8.53 -1.57 -1.55
C GLU A 132 -8.64 -0.28 -0.73
N SER A 133 -9.57 0.62 -1.05
CA SER A 133 -9.74 1.86 -0.27
C SER A 133 -10.32 1.60 1.12
N VAL A 134 -11.17 0.58 1.25
CA VAL A 134 -11.91 0.29 2.49
C VAL A 134 -11.19 -0.72 3.37
N ALA A 135 -10.70 -1.81 2.78
CA ALA A 135 -10.11 -2.96 3.48
C ALA A 135 -8.62 -2.78 3.82
N TRP A 136 -7.92 -1.84 3.19
CA TRP A 136 -6.53 -1.53 3.55
C TRP A 136 -6.51 -0.46 4.63
N VAL A 137 -5.79 -0.65 5.74
CA VAL A 137 -5.73 0.35 6.83
C VAL A 137 -5.25 1.70 6.28
N SER A 138 -4.14 1.72 5.54
CA SER A 138 -3.63 2.95 4.91
C SER A 138 -4.51 3.47 3.74
N GLY A 139 -5.43 2.65 3.24
CA GLY A 139 -6.51 3.06 2.33
C GLY A 139 -7.44 4.13 2.92
N ARG A 140 -7.41 4.32 4.25
CA ARG A 140 -8.11 5.38 4.99
C ARG A 140 -7.98 6.78 4.37
N THR A 141 -6.87 7.06 3.69
CA THR A 141 -6.68 8.32 2.95
C THR A 141 -7.86 8.63 2.01
N ASP A 142 -8.38 7.62 1.31
CA ASP A 142 -9.49 7.75 0.37
C ASP A 142 -10.84 7.92 1.08
N VAL A 143 -11.08 7.09 2.10
CA VAL A 143 -12.36 7.09 2.83
C VAL A 143 -12.57 8.39 3.59
N LEU A 144 -11.53 8.91 4.27
CA LEU A 144 -11.60 10.20 4.95
C LEU A 144 -11.83 11.35 3.97
N ALA A 145 -11.07 11.40 2.87
CA ALA A 145 -11.24 12.44 1.86
C ALA A 145 -12.65 12.46 1.28
N ALA A 146 -13.26 11.28 1.07
CA ALA A 146 -14.65 11.17 0.62
C ALA A 146 -15.66 11.62 1.67
N CYS A 147 -15.51 11.21 2.94
CA CYS A 147 -16.38 11.69 4.04
C CYS A 147 -16.42 13.22 4.07
N PHE A 148 -15.25 13.86 4.08
CA PHE A 148 -15.13 15.31 4.08
C PHE A 148 -15.67 15.96 2.81
N SER A 149 -15.43 15.36 1.64
CA SER A 149 -15.97 15.82 0.36
C SER A 149 -17.50 15.79 0.33
N PHE A 150 -18.11 14.69 0.78
CA PHE A 150 -19.57 14.56 0.82
C PHE A 150 -20.19 15.43 1.91
N ALA A 151 -19.52 15.60 3.05
CA ALA A 151 -19.94 16.57 4.07
C ALA A 151 -19.94 18.00 3.52
N ALA A 152 -18.90 18.41 2.77
CA ALA A 152 -18.84 19.72 2.14
C ALA A 152 -20.00 19.92 1.15
N VAL A 153 -20.27 18.93 0.30
CA VAL A 153 -21.39 18.95 -0.65
C VAL A 153 -22.75 18.99 0.08
N ALA A 154 -22.92 18.22 1.15
CA ALA A 154 -24.15 18.18 1.94
C ALA A 154 -24.43 19.52 2.66
N LEU A 155 -23.38 20.15 3.19
CA LEU A 155 -23.47 21.40 3.92
C LEU A 155 -23.70 22.60 2.98
N TRP A 156 -23.18 22.58 1.76
CA TRP A 156 -23.22 23.71 0.83
C TRP A 156 -24.64 24.30 0.63
N PRO A 157 -24.81 25.64 0.68
CA PRO A 157 -26.12 26.29 0.55
C PRO A 157 -26.65 26.35 -0.89
N TRP A 158 -26.96 25.18 -1.47
CA TRP A 158 -27.41 25.02 -2.87
C TRP A 158 -28.58 25.92 -3.30
N TYR A 159 -29.61 26.04 -2.46
CA TYR A 159 -30.87 26.71 -2.84
C TYR A 159 -31.13 28.02 -2.08
N GLY A 160 -30.20 28.45 -1.20
CA GLY A 160 -30.46 29.50 -0.22
C GLY A 160 -31.48 29.05 0.84
N GLY A 161 -31.20 29.30 2.12
CA GLY A 161 -32.15 28.97 3.19
C GLY A 161 -33.42 29.83 3.14
N LYS A 162 -34.56 29.28 3.59
CA LYS A 162 -35.70 30.09 4.09
C LYS A 162 -35.29 30.94 5.31
N ASP A 163 -34.22 30.50 5.99
CA ASP A 163 -33.71 31.03 7.26
C ASP A 163 -32.75 32.22 7.10
N GLY A 164 -32.60 32.76 5.88
CA GLY A 164 -31.83 33.97 5.62
C GLY A 164 -30.32 33.78 5.35
N GLU A 165 -29.65 34.88 5.05
CA GLU A 165 -28.25 34.94 4.55
C GLU A 165 -27.21 34.48 5.58
N ARG A 166 -27.45 34.75 6.87
CA ARG A 166 -26.55 34.31 7.96
C ARG A 166 -26.42 32.78 8.03
N SER A 167 -27.53 32.06 7.81
CA SER A 167 -27.54 30.59 7.76
C SER A 167 -26.76 30.05 6.56
N ASP A 168 -26.87 30.71 5.40
CA ASP A 168 -26.09 30.36 4.20
C ASP A 168 -24.58 30.50 4.45
N HIS A 169 -24.13 31.58 5.10
CA HIS A 169 -22.72 31.79 5.43
C HIS A 169 -22.19 30.76 6.43
N ALA A 170 -22.95 30.44 7.48
CA ALA A 170 -22.56 29.40 8.45
C ALA A 170 -22.39 28.04 7.77
N ARG A 171 -23.29 27.71 6.84
CA ARG A 171 -23.24 26.47 6.05
C ARG A 171 -22.08 26.45 5.05
N ALA A 172 -21.79 27.57 4.40
CA ALA A 172 -20.62 27.71 3.52
C ALA A 172 -19.30 27.60 4.30
N ALA A 173 -19.23 28.21 5.49
CA ALA A 173 -18.08 28.07 6.40
C ALA A 173 -17.90 26.62 6.85
N GLY A 174 -18.97 25.93 7.25
CA GLY A 174 -18.92 24.50 7.57
C GLY A 174 -18.44 23.64 6.39
N ALA A 175 -18.90 23.94 5.17
CA ALA A 175 -18.40 23.27 3.97
C ALA A 175 -16.92 23.57 3.71
N SER A 176 -16.45 24.80 3.94
CA SER A 176 -15.03 25.17 3.83
C SER A 176 -14.16 24.38 4.81
N VAL A 177 -14.59 24.22 6.06
CA VAL A 177 -13.89 23.41 7.06
C VAL A 177 -13.85 21.93 6.63
N ALA A 178 -14.96 21.41 6.11
CA ALA A 178 -14.99 20.05 5.58
C ALA A 178 -14.04 19.89 4.38
N LEU A 179 -14.02 20.81 3.42
CA LEU A 179 -13.07 20.79 2.30
C LEU A 179 -11.62 20.79 2.79
N PHE A 180 -11.30 21.60 3.80
CA PHE A 180 -9.97 21.64 4.40
C PHE A 180 -9.58 20.29 5.01
N GLY A 181 -10.48 19.67 5.81
CA GLY A 181 -10.27 18.32 6.35
C GLY A 181 -10.08 17.26 5.25
N GLY A 182 -10.81 17.39 4.14
CA GLY A 182 -10.63 16.54 2.97
C GLY A 182 -9.24 16.67 2.35
N LEU A 183 -8.77 17.91 2.15
CA LEU A 183 -7.43 18.19 1.59
C LEU A 183 -6.30 17.70 2.52
N LEU A 184 -6.46 17.86 3.84
CA LEU A 184 -5.53 17.29 4.83
C LEU A 184 -5.55 15.75 4.88
N SER A 185 -6.54 15.12 4.25
CA SER A 185 -6.62 13.66 4.13
C SER A 185 -6.04 13.16 2.81
N LYS A 186 -6.46 13.76 1.69
CA LYS A 186 -5.97 13.43 0.34
C LYS A 186 -6.32 14.54 -0.65
N GLU A 187 -5.44 14.76 -1.61
CA GLU A 187 -5.53 15.82 -2.62
C GLU A 187 -6.79 15.69 -3.50
N VAL A 188 -7.34 14.48 -3.63
CA VAL A 188 -8.58 14.19 -4.38
C VAL A 188 -9.79 14.98 -3.88
N ALA A 189 -9.79 15.43 -2.62
CA ALA A 189 -10.85 16.28 -2.08
C ALA A 189 -10.97 17.64 -2.80
N GLY A 190 -9.93 18.08 -3.51
CA GLY A 190 -10.00 19.24 -4.40
C GLY A 190 -11.08 19.11 -5.49
N ALA A 191 -11.45 17.89 -5.88
CA ALA A 191 -12.55 17.64 -6.80
C ALA A 191 -13.90 18.17 -6.27
N ALA A 192 -14.16 18.05 -4.96
CA ALA A 192 -15.37 18.58 -4.35
C ALA A 192 -15.37 20.11 -4.32
N ALA A 193 -14.22 20.73 -4.07
CA ALA A 193 -14.07 22.18 -4.16
C ALA A 193 -14.38 22.68 -5.58
N ILE A 194 -13.82 22.03 -6.61
CA ILE A 194 -14.09 22.36 -8.01
C ILE A 194 -15.57 22.13 -8.34
N ALA A 195 -16.17 21.02 -7.92
CA ALA A 195 -17.58 20.71 -8.13
C ALA A 195 -18.50 21.80 -7.54
N ILE A 196 -18.24 22.22 -6.31
CA ILE A 196 -18.97 23.30 -5.63
C ILE A 196 -18.77 24.63 -6.35
N ALA A 197 -17.54 24.96 -6.77
CA ALA A 197 -17.25 26.19 -7.48
C ALA A 197 -18.01 26.27 -8.82
N ILE A 198 -17.93 25.23 -9.66
CA ILE A 198 -18.63 25.17 -10.95
C ILE A 198 -20.13 25.35 -10.75
N ALA A 199 -20.72 24.59 -9.81
CA ALA A 199 -22.14 24.65 -9.56
C ALA A 199 -22.58 26.00 -8.96
N THR A 200 -21.73 26.66 -8.16
CA THR A 200 -21.99 28.00 -7.61
C THR A 200 -21.98 29.07 -8.70
N VAL A 201 -21.01 29.02 -9.61
CA VAL A 201 -20.92 29.91 -10.77
C VAL A 201 -22.13 29.75 -11.68
N HIS A 202 -22.61 28.51 -11.85
CA HIS A 202 -23.77 28.19 -12.66
C HIS A 202 -25.11 28.65 -12.03
N ALA A 203 -25.26 28.48 -10.72
CA ALA A 203 -26.51 28.76 -10.02
C ALA A 203 -26.76 30.26 -9.75
N SER A 204 -25.71 31.05 -9.57
CA SER A 204 -25.86 32.46 -9.17
C SER A 204 -25.81 33.40 -10.38
N ARG A 205 -26.66 34.44 -10.43
CA ARG A 205 -26.58 35.50 -11.46
C ARG A 205 -25.83 36.76 -11.01
N ARG A 206 -25.79 37.03 -9.71
CA ARG A 206 -25.10 38.20 -9.13
C ARG A 206 -23.62 37.92 -8.85
N VAL A 207 -22.75 38.87 -9.19
CA VAL A 207 -21.27 38.70 -9.18
C VAL A 207 -20.69 38.80 -7.76
N ASP A 208 -21.15 39.75 -6.96
CA ASP A 208 -20.81 39.92 -5.54
C ASP A 208 -21.03 38.63 -4.72
N ARG A 209 -22.23 38.02 -4.85
CA ARG A 209 -22.57 36.78 -4.16
C ARG A 209 -21.76 35.58 -4.66
N LYS A 210 -21.29 35.60 -5.91
CA LYS A 210 -20.36 34.59 -6.45
C LYS A 210 -19.00 34.70 -5.79
N ILE A 211 -18.42 35.89 -5.76
CA ILE A 211 -17.07 36.13 -5.22
C ILE A 211 -17.04 35.73 -3.74
N GLY A 212 -18.00 36.19 -2.94
CA GLY A 212 -18.10 35.84 -1.52
C GLY A 212 -18.22 34.34 -1.27
N ARG A 213 -18.99 33.62 -2.09
CA ARG A 213 -19.12 32.15 -1.99
C ARG A 213 -17.86 31.42 -2.44
N LEU A 214 -17.23 31.88 -3.52
CA LEU A 214 -15.98 31.27 -4.03
C LEU A 214 -14.81 31.45 -3.05
N ALA A 215 -14.82 32.50 -2.22
CA ALA A 215 -13.83 32.67 -1.16
C ALA A 215 -13.82 31.50 -0.17
N TYR A 216 -14.99 30.95 0.21
CA TYR A 216 -15.10 29.76 1.06
C TYR A 216 -14.55 28.48 0.39
N VAL A 217 -14.44 28.46 -0.93
CA VAL A 217 -13.86 27.33 -1.67
C VAL A 217 -12.35 27.51 -1.86
N ALA A 218 -11.92 28.75 -2.12
CA ALA A 218 -10.51 29.08 -2.36
C ALA A 218 -9.66 29.06 -1.08
N ALA A 219 -10.20 29.55 0.04
CA ALA A 219 -9.50 29.62 1.32
C ALA A 219 -8.90 28.27 1.79
N PRO A 220 -9.65 27.14 1.85
CA PRO A 220 -9.09 25.88 2.31
C PRO A 220 -7.99 25.33 1.39
N ILE A 221 -8.06 25.61 0.07
CA ILE A 221 -7.02 25.23 -0.90
C ILE A 221 -5.73 26.02 -0.64
N ALA A 222 -5.85 27.35 -0.47
CA ALA A 222 -4.71 28.22 -0.21
C ALA A 222 -4.01 27.87 1.11
N VAL A 223 -4.77 27.65 2.18
CA VAL A 223 -4.23 27.24 3.48
C VAL A 223 -3.56 25.87 3.40
N TYR A 224 -4.18 24.89 2.73
CA TYR A 224 -3.57 23.58 2.52
C TYR A 224 -2.25 23.68 1.74
N ALA A 225 -2.21 24.47 0.67
CA ALA A 225 -1.00 24.67 -0.13
C ALA A 225 0.13 25.32 0.67
N ALA A 226 -0.18 26.31 1.51
CA ALA A 226 0.78 26.95 2.41
C ALA A 226 1.36 25.95 3.42
N LEU A 227 0.50 25.18 4.09
CA LEU A 227 0.93 24.16 5.06
C LEU A 227 1.77 23.05 4.41
N ARG A 228 1.33 22.55 3.25
CA ARG A 228 2.07 21.55 2.48
C ARG A 228 3.46 22.05 2.12
N THR A 229 3.59 23.30 1.69
CA THR A 229 4.87 23.90 1.32
C THR A 229 5.77 24.04 2.54
N ALA A 230 5.23 24.53 3.67
CA ALA A 230 5.97 24.67 4.92
C ALA A 230 6.46 23.31 5.49
N ALA A 231 5.71 22.23 5.28
CA ALA A 231 6.09 20.88 5.70
C ALA A 231 7.08 20.17 4.76
N GLY A 232 7.64 20.87 3.76
CA GLY A 232 8.57 20.29 2.78
C GLY A 232 7.91 19.42 1.71
N GLY A 233 6.60 19.55 1.50
CA GLY A 233 5.78 18.73 0.59
C GLY A 233 5.93 18.99 -0.91
N ALA A 234 7.08 19.52 -1.36
CA ALA A 234 7.37 19.70 -2.78
C ALA A 234 7.74 18.36 -3.41
N SER A 235 6.87 17.83 -4.28
CA SER A 235 7.10 16.54 -4.94
C SER A 235 8.22 16.67 -5.97
N ARG A 236 9.22 15.77 -5.92
CA ARG A 236 10.16 15.57 -7.03
C ARG A 236 9.41 14.86 -8.16
N ALA A 237 9.28 15.54 -9.30
CA ALA A 237 8.67 14.99 -10.49
C ALA A 237 9.56 13.93 -11.14
N THR A 238 9.00 12.79 -11.55
CA THR A 238 9.67 11.95 -12.54
C THR A 238 9.73 12.73 -13.86
N PRO A 239 10.92 12.95 -14.45
CA PRO A 239 11.04 13.72 -15.68
C PRO A 239 10.59 12.87 -16.88
N LEU A 240 9.27 12.77 -17.09
CA LEU A 240 8.71 12.27 -18.34
C LEU A 240 8.63 13.42 -19.35
N GLY A 241 9.13 13.19 -20.57
CA GLY A 241 8.94 14.09 -21.70
C GLY A 241 7.45 14.31 -21.99
N ALA A 242 7.10 15.49 -22.52
CA ALA A 242 5.71 15.92 -22.68
C ALA A 242 4.86 14.92 -23.50
N GLY A 243 5.41 14.36 -24.59
CA GLY A 243 4.73 13.37 -25.42
C GLY A 243 4.45 12.05 -24.69
N ALA A 244 5.46 11.50 -24.01
CA ALA A 244 5.30 10.28 -23.20
C ALA A 244 4.26 10.48 -22.09
N ARG A 245 4.27 11.66 -21.45
CA ARG A 245 3.27 12.01 -20.45
C ARG A 245 1.86 12.06 -21.03
N ALA A 246 1.66 12.73 -22.16
CA ALA A 246 0.35 12.80 -22.81
C ALA A 246 -0.16 11.39 -23.19
N ALA A 247 0.71 10.53 -23.71
CA ALA A 247 0.38 9.14 -24.01
C ALA A 247 -0.04 8.36 -22.74
N THR A 248 0.73 8.46 -21.65
CA THR A 248 0.38 7.82 -20.36
C THR A 248 -0.92 8.37 -19.79
N MET A 249 -1.18 9.68 -19.92
CA MET A 249 -2.44 10.29 -19.48
C MET A 249 -3.64 9.69 -20.22
N LEU A 250 -3.56 9.60 -21.55
CA LEU A 250 -4.62 9.02 -22.37
C LEU A 250 -4.80 7.53 -22.04
N GLU A 251 -3.72 6.77 -21.92
CA GLU A 251 -3.78 5.38 -21.50
C GLU A 251 -4.45 5.22 -20.13
N ALA A 252 -4.10 6.07 -19.16
CA ALA A 252 -4.70 6.06 -17.83
C ALA A 252 -6.22 6.28 -17.88
N VAL A 253 -6.68 7.24 -18.69
CA VAL A 253 -8.13 7.47 -18.89
C VAL A 253 -8.80 6.24 -19.52
N GLY A 254 -8.18 5.63 -20.53
CA GLY A 254 -8.72 4.42 -21.16
C GLY A 254 -8.79 3.24 -20.20
N ARG A 255 -7.75 3.03 -19.39
CA ARG A 255 -7.74 2.00 -18.34
C ARG A 255 -8.80 2.25 -17.28
N TYR A 256 -8.99 3.50 -16.84
CA TYR A 256 -10.07 3.80 -15.88
C TYR A 256 -11.45 3.56 -16.48
N ALA A 257 -11.66 3.85 -17.76
CA ALA A 257 -12.90 3.51 -18.44
C ALA A 257 -13.14 1.99 -18.50
N GLU A 258 -12.11 1.21 -18.83
CA GLU A 258 -12.15 -0.25 -18.76
C GLU A 258 -12.47 -0.75 -17.34
N MET A 259 -11.82 -0.20 -16.33
CA MET A 259 -12.06 -0.56 -14.92
C MET A 259 -13.49 -0.27 -14.46
N ILE A 260 -14.13 0.79 -14.98
CA ILE A 260 -15.55 1.11 -14.70
C ILE A 260 -16.47 0.05 -15.31
N VAL A 261 -16.14 -0.44 -16.51
CA VAL A 261 -16.93 -1.45 -17.24
C VAL A 261 -16.69 -2.86 -16.69
N ASP A 262 -15.47 -3.14 -16.23
CA ASP A 262 -15.07 -4.39 -15.60
C ASP A 262 -14.78 -4.20 -14.09
N PRO A 263 -15.79 -4.10 -13.23
CA PRO A 263 -15.60 -3.96 -11.78
C PRO A 263 -15.13 -5.25 -11.09
N TRP A 264 -15.14 -6.41 -11.75
CA TRP A 264 -14.94 -7.72 -11.10
C TRP A 264 -13.49 -8.18 -10.99
N HIS A 265 -12.54 -7.48 -11.63
CA HIS A 265 -11.11 -7.81 -11.56
C HIS A 265 -10.29 -6.72 -10.84
N PRO A 266 -10.45 -6.58 -9.51
CA PRO A 266 -9.71 -5.59 -8.75
C PRO A 266 -8.21 -5.92 -8.69
N ALA A 267 -7.38 -4.90 -8.84
CA ALA A 267 -5.91 -5.00 -8.80
C ALA A 267 -5.28 -3.74 -8.18
N SER A 268 -4.27 -3.94 -7.32
CA SER A 268 -3.59 -2.84 -6.61
C SER A 268 -2.72 -1.95 -7.53
N SER A 269 -2.39 -2.45 -8.72
CA SER A 269 -1.50 -1.78 -9.70
C SER A 269 -1.74 -2.34 -11.10
N ILE A 270 -2.09 -1.48 -12.06
CA ILE A 270 -2.45 -1.86 -13.42
C ILE A 270 -1.62 -1.04 -14.42
N GLY A 271 -1.13 -1.70 -15.46
CA GLY A 271 -0.23 -1.13 -16.46
C GLY A 271 1.16 -0.86 -15.90
N LEU A 272 2.05 -0.36 -16.77
CA LEU A 272 3.44 -0.08 -16.42
C LEU A 272 3.89 1.24 -17.04
N VAL A 273 4.27 2.20 -16.20
CA VAL A 273 4.77 3.49 -16.70
C VAL A 273 6.03 3.26 -17.53
N GLY A 274 6.04 3.82 -18.75
CA GLY A 274 7.09 3.63 -19.74
C GLY A 274 6.75 2.60 -20.83
N GLU A 275 5.71 1.78 -20.65
CA GLU A 275 5.21 0.83 -21.65
C GLU A 275 3.78 1.20 -22.03
N ILE A 276 3.64 2.02 -23.08
CA ILE A 276 2.33 2.55 -23.48
C ILE A 276 1.49 1.48 -24.16
N ASP A 277 0.27 1.29 -23.64
CA ASP A 277 -0.76 0.52 -24.33
C ASP A 277 -1.55 1.42 -25.29
N VAL A 278 -1.29 1.27 -26.59
CA VAL A 278 -1.86 2.11 -27.64
C VAL A 278 -3.38 1.99 -27.73
N ALA A 279 -3.93 0.78 -27.57
CA ALA A 279 -5.38 0.57 -27.67
C ALA A 279 -6.11 1.31 -26.53
N ARG A 280 -5.56 1.22 -25.31
CA ARG A 280 -6.10 1.95 -24.15
C ARG A 280 -5.88 3.45 -24.26
N ALA A 281 -4.76 3.90 -24.82
CA ALA A 281 -4.55 5.33 -25.10
C ALA A 281 -5.60 5.88 -26.09
N ILE A 282 -5.90 5.15 -27.18
CA ILE A 282 -6.95 5.51 -28.13
C ILE A 282 -8.32 5.55 -27.44
N ALA A 283 -8.66 4.51 -26.67
CA ALA A 283 -9.90 4.47 -25.89
C ALA A 283 -10.01 5.67 -24.95
N GLY A 284 -8.91 6.05 -24.28
CA GLY A 284 -8.84 7.24 -23.45
C GLY A 284 -9.10 8.54 -24.22
N GLY A 285 -8.53 8.68 -25.42
CA GLY A 285 -8.81 9.81 -26.31
C GLY A 285 -10.28 9.92 -26.67
N LEU A 286 -10.93 8.80 -26.99
CA LEU A 286 -12.38 8.74 -27.26
C LEU A 286 -13.21 9.12 -26.03
N VAL A 287 -12.82 8.65 -24.85
CA VAL A 287 -13.48 9.00 -23.57
C VAL A 287 -13.34 10.49 -23.27
N VAL A 288 -12.16 11.08 -23.47
CA VAL A 288 -11.94 12.53 -23.31
C VAL A 288 -12.80 13.33 -24.30
N ALA A 289 -12.87 12.90 -25.57
CA ALA A 289 -13.72 13.55 -26.56
C ALA A 289 -15.20 13.49 -26.18
N LEU A 290 -15.69 12.32 -25.76
CA LEU A 290 -17.06 12.15 -25.28
C LEU A 290 -17.34 13.01 -24.04
N ALA A 291 -16.46 12.98 -23.04
CA ALA A 291 -16.59 13.79 -21.84
C ALA A 291 -16.63 15.29 -22.18
N SER A 292 -15.81 15.74 -23.12
CA SER A 292 -15.80 17.12 -23.60
C SER A 292 -17.13 17.52 -24.23
N VAL A 293 -17.70 16.66 -25.10
CA VAL A 293 -19.03 16.87 -25.69
C VAL A 293 -20.11 16.93 -24.60
N LEU A 294 -20.08 16.00 -23.64
CA LEU A 294 -21.05 15.97 -22.54
C LEU A 294 -20.96 17.23 -21.66
N VAL A 295 -19.74 17.70 -21.36
CA VAL A 295 -19.51 18.95 -20.61
C VAL A 295 -20.04 20.15 -21.36
N VAL A 296 -19.77 20.27 -22.68
CA VAL A 296 -20.27 21.38 -23.50
C VAL A 296 -21.80 21.35 -23.59
N ARG A 297 -22.40 20.18 -23.81
CA ARG A 297 -23.86 20.02 -23.83
C ARG A 297 -24.47 20.36 -22.49
N ALA A 298 -23.86 19.90 -21.40
CA ALA A 298 -24.31 20.21 -20.04
C ALA A 298 -24.24 21.72 -19.76
N TRP A 299 -23.14 22.36 -20.13
CA TRP A 299 -22.97 23.80 -19.97
C TRP A 299 -24.05 24.60 -20.71
N ARG A 300 -24.40 24.19 -21.93
CA ARG A 300 -25.47 24.82 -22.73
C ARG A 300 -26.87 24.51 -22.21
N ALA A 301 -27.12 23.30 -21.71
CA ALA A 301 -28.45 22.83 -21.31
C ALA A 301 -28.88 23.25 -19.89
N ARG A 302 -28.05 24.00 -19.15
CA ARG A 302 -28.30 24.38 -17.75
C ARG A 302 -28.73 23.21 -16.86
N VAL A 303 -27.92 22.15 -16.85
CA VAL A 303 -28.21 20.91 -16.12
C VAL A 303 -28.26 21.15 -14.61
N GLU A 304 -28.99 20.28 -13.93
CA GLU A 304 -29.14 20.32 -12.48
C GLU A 304 -27.84 20.09 -11.72
N ALA A 305 -27.78 20.64 -10.50
CA ALA A 305 -26.62 20.61 -9.63
C ALA A 305 -26.10 19.19 -9.36
N ALA A 306 -26.98 18.19 -9.22
CA ALA A 306 -26.57 16.80 -9.02
C ALA A 306 -25.69 16.26 -10.15
N SER A 307 -26.05 16.53 -11.41
CA SER A 307 -25.30 16.08 -12.58
C SER A 307 -23.98 16.84 -12.72
N VAL A 308 -23.98 18.15 -12.43
CA VAL A 308 -22.77 18.98 -12.46
C VAL A 308 -21.79 18.53 -11.38
N VAL A 309 -22.26 18.36 -10.14
CA VAL A 309 -21.43 17.94 -9.01
C VAL A 309 -20.93 16.52 -9.21
N GLY A 310 -21.81 15.59 -9.59
CA GLY A 310 -21.41 14.20 -9.88
C GLY A 310 -20.38 14.10 -11.01
N GLY A 311 -20.62 14.78 -12.13
CA GLY A 311 -19.68 14.83 -13.24
C GLY A 311 -18.34 15.47 -12.86
N ALA A 312 -18.35 16.56 -12.09
CA ALA A 312 -17.13 17.20 -11.61
C ALA A 312 -16.34 16.31 -10.64
N LEU A 313 -17.00 15.63 -9.70
CA LEU A 313 -16.36 14.66 -8.81
C LEU A 313 -15.73 13.49 -9.59
N ALA A 314 -16.40 13.00 -10.64
CA ALA A 314 -15.89 11.95 -11.52
C ALA A 314 -14.64 12.41 -12.29
N LEU A 315 -14.74 13.55 -12.99
CA LEU A 315 -13.68 14.05 -13.86
C LEU A 315 -12.48 14.59 -13.07
N PHE A 316 -12.72 15.49 -12.12
CA PHE A 316 -11.65 16.12 -11.35
C PHE A 316 -11.13 15.24 -10.21
N GLY A 317 -11.88 14.22 -9.78
CA GLY A 317 -11.36 13.19 -8.89
C GLY A 317 -10.25 12.36 -9.55
N LEU A 318 -10.31 12.18 -10.87
CA LEU A 318 -9.26 11.50 -11.64
C LEU A 318 -8.09 12.42 -12.02
N ALA A 319 -8.26 13.74 -12.03
CA ALA A 319 -7.24 14.68 -12.50
C ALA A 319 -5.87 14.56 -11.78
N PRO A 320 -5.78 14.38 -10.44
CA PRO A 320 -4.50 14.23 -9.77
C PRO A 320 -3.79 12.90 -10.07
N VAL A 321 -4.50 11.92 -10.64
CA VAL A 321 -4.08 10.51 -10.71
C VAL A 321 -3.89 9.99 -12.14
N VAL A 322 -4.29 10.76 -13.15
CA VAL A 322 -4.02 10.47 -14.57
C VAL A 322 -2.64 10.93 -15.04
N HIS A 323 -1.67 11.16 -14.14
CA HIS A 323 -0.32 11.66 -14.45
C HIS A 323 -0.26 13.09 -15.02
N LEU A 324 -1.32 13.90 -14.84
CA LEU A 324 -1.29 15.34 -15.15
C LEU A 324 -0.21 16.05 -14.32
N LEU A 325 -0.15 15.71 -13.03
CA LEU A 325 0.98 16.01 -12.16
C LEU A 325 1.76 14.70 -11.95
N PRO A 326 3.11 14.73 -11.93
CA PRO A 326 3.97 13.57 -11.75
C PRO A 326 4.01 13.10 -10.28
N ILE A 327 2.83 12.99 -9.66
CA ILE A 327 2.60 12.51 -8.29
C ILE A 327 2.47 10.96 -8.33
N GLY A 328 3.09 10.33 -9.34
CA GLY A 328 2.67 9.05 -9.90
C GLY A 328 2.82 7.83 -8.98
N LEU A 329 1.97 6.84 -9.25
CA LEU A 329 2.20 5.45 -8.87
C LEU A 329 3.56 5.02 -9.42
N ALA A 330 4.54 4.80 -8.55
CA ALA A 330 5.94 4.78 -8.95
C ALA A 330 6.35 3.70 -10.01
N SER A 331 5.47 2.75 -10.36
CA SER A 331 5.60 1.94 -11.59
C SER A 331 4.30 1.64 -12.34
N ALA A 332 3.11 1.94 -11.80
CA ALA A 332 1.84 1.57 -12.41
C ALA A 332 1.17 2.75 -13.12
N VAL A 333 0.34 2.48 -14.13
CA VAL A 333 -0.39 3.55 -14.82
C VAL A 333 -1.62 3.95 -14.03
N VAL A 334 -2.38 2.97 -13.52
CA VAL A 334 -3.57 3.21 -12.69
C VAL A 334 -3.64 2.25 -11.50
N ALA A 335 -4.50 2.55 -10.54
CA ALA A 335 -4.78 1.70 -9.39
C ALA A 335 -6.24 1.86 -8.94
N ASP A 336 -6.81 0.77 -8.43
CA ASP A 336 -8.17 0.66 -7.92
C ASP A 336 -8.51 1.73 -6.87
N ARG A 337 -7.64 1.93 -5.88
CA ARG A 337 -7.84 2.93 -4.81
C ARG A 337 -8.06 4.37 -5.29
N LEU A 338 -7.73 4.69 -6.54
CA LEU A 338 -7.89 6.03 -7.10
C LEU A 338 -9.30 6.27 -7.67
N LEU A 339 -10.14 5.24 -7.72
CA LEU A 339 -11.53 5.31 -8.20
C LEU A 339 -12.55 5.66 -7.11
N TYR A 340 -12.16 5.74 -5.84
CA TYR A 340 -13.11 5.86 -4.72
C TYR A 340 -14.04 7.08 -4.82
N VAL A 341 -13.50 8.29 -4.94
CA VAL A 341 -14.30 9.52 -5.17
C VAL A 341 -14.85 9.58 -6.61
N PRO A 342 -14.08 9.25 -7.66
CA PRO A 342 -14.61 9.27 -9.03
C PRO A 342 -15.85 8.41 -9.26
N LEU A 343 -15.88 7.18 -8.75
CA LEU A 343 -17.03 6.29 -8.87
C LEU A 343 -18.23 6.80 -8.07
N ALA A 344 -18.02 7.46 -6.94
CA ALA A 344 -19.11 8.12 -6.22
C ALA A 344 -19.73 9.25 -7.06
N GLY A 345 -18.89 10.07 -7.68
CA GLY A 345 -19.31 11.14 -8.59
C GLY A 345 -20.12 10.59 -9.77
N LEU A 346 -19.62 9.53 -10.41
CA LEU A 346 -20.32 8.85 -11.50
C LEU A 346 -21.67 8.29 -11.05
N ALA A 347 -21.70 7.59 -9.91
CA ALA A 347 -22.93 7.04 -9.34
C ALA A 347 -23.97 8.13 -9.05
N LEU A 348 -23.54 9.28 -8.52
CA LEU A 348 -24.40 10.45 -8.28
C LEU A 348 -24.98 11.03 -9.59
N ALA A 349 -24.14 11.18 -10.62
CA ALA A 349 -24.58 11.67 -11.92
C ALA A 349 -25.59 10.70 -12.57
N LEU A 350 -25.32 9.39 -12.49
CA LEU A 350 -26.20 8.34 -13.01
C LEU A 350 -27.52 8.27 -12.22
N ALA A 351 -27.51 8.43 -10.90
CA ALA A 351 -28.72 8.48 -10.09
C ALA A 351 -29.68 9.55 -10.61
N ARG A 352 -29.14 10.74 -10.91
CA ARG A 352 -29.96 11.83 -11.44
C ARG A 352 -30.44 11.56 -12.87
N ALA A 353 -29.59 11.01 -13.73
CA ALA A 353 -29.99 10.63 -15.08
C ALA A 353 -31.12 9.58 -15.05
N ALA A 354 -31.04 8.59 -14.17
CA ALA A 354 -32.05 7.55 -14.00
C ALA A 354 -33.43 8.11 -13.59
N SER A 355 -33.46 9.18 -12.78
CA SER A 355 -34.72 9.84 -12.40
C SER A 355 -35.49 10.42 -13.60
N ALA A 356 -34.82 10.69 -14.73
CA ALA A 356 -35.46 11.19 -15.95
C ALA A 356 -36.01 10.08 -16.87
N LEU A 357 -35.73 8.81 -16.59
CA LEU A 357 -36.17 7.69 -17.42
C LEU A 357 -37.68 7.41 -17.29
N GLY A 358 -38.27 6.85 -18.35
CA GLY A 358 -39.64 6.33 -18.32
C GLY A 358 -39.77 5.08 -17.41
N PRO A 359 -41.00 4.70 -16.99
CA PRO A 359 -41.20 3.65 -15.98
C PRO A 359 -40.59 2.29 -16.32
N ARG A 360 -40.67 1.86 -17.59
CA ARG A 360 -40.08 0.59 -18.06
C ARG A 360 -38.55 0.61 -17.96
N ALA A 361 -37.92 1.68 -18.44
CA ALA A 361 -36.47 1.87 -18.38
C ALA A 361 -35.97 1.99 -16.93
N LYS A 362 -36.72 2.67 -16.05
CA LYS A 362 -36.42 2.73 -14.61
C LYS A 362 -36.42 1.35 -13.96
N ARG A 363 -37.43 0.52 -14.24
CA ARG A 363 -37.49 -0.86 -13.73
C ARG A 363 -36.30 -1.69 -14.23
N ALA A 364 -36.00 -1.62 -15.53
CA ALA A 364 -34.84 -2.32 -16.10
C ALA A 364 -33.52 -1.86 -15.46
N ALA A 365 -33.32 -0.55 -15.30
CA ALA A 365 -32.15 0.01 -14.64
C ALA A 365 -32.04 -0.43 -13.17
N ALA A 366 -33.16 -0.46 -12.43
CA ALA A 366 -33.18 -0.94 -11.05
C ALA A 366 -32.84 -2.43 -10.93
N VAL A 367 -33.39 -3.27 -11.83
CA VAL A 367 -33.07 -4.70 -11.88
C VAL A 367 -31.60 -4.91 -12.22
N GLY A 368 -31.07 -4.18 -13.22
CA GLY A 368 -29.65 -4.23 -13.57
C GLY A 368 -28.75 -3.79 -12.43
N ALA A 369 -29.09 -2.70 -11.74
CA ALA A 369 -28.35 -2.23 -10.57
C ALA A 369 -28.37 -3.25 -9.43
N ALA A 370 -29.51 -3.88 -9.16
CA ALA A 370 -29.62 -4.94 -8.16
C ALA A 370 -28.78 -6.16 -8.52
N ALA A 371 -28.82 -6.61 -9.78
CA ALA A 371 -28.00 -7.72 -10.27
C ALA A 371 -26.50 -7.44 -10.13
N LEU A 372 -26.05 -6.22 -10.49
CA LEU A 372 -24.67 -5.79 -10.30
C LEU A 372 -24.27 -5.82 -8.83
N VAL A 373 -25.07 -5.22 -7.95
CA VAL A 373 -24.80 -5.20 -6.49
C VAL A 373 -24.68 -6.62 -5.92
N VAL A 374 -25.57 -7.53 -6.32
CA VAL A 374 -25.50 -8.94 -5.90
C VAL A 374 -24.22 -9.60 -6.42
N SER A 375 -23.84 -9.35 -7.67
CA SER A 375 -22.61 -9.90 -8.26
C SER A 375 -21.33 -9.35 -7.62
N PHE A 376 -21.37 -8.14 -7.04
CA PHE A 376 -20.21 -7.52 -6.40
C PHE A 376 -19.86 -8.18 -5.07
N ALA A 377 -20.87 -8.57 -4.28
CA ALA A 377 -20.69 -9.10 -2.94
C ALA A 377 -19.62 -10.21 -2.81
N PRO A 378 -19.62 -11.29 -3.62
CA PRO A 378 -18.60 -12.35 -3.52
C PRO A 378 -17.20 -11.84 -3.88
N VAL A 379 -17.06 -10.99 -4.89
CA VAL A 379 -15.75 -10.46 -5.32
C VAL A 379 -15.18 -9.49 -4.30
N THR A 380 -15.99 -8.56 -3.80
CA THR A 380 -15.61 -7.61 -2.73
C THR A 380 -15.23 -8.36 -1.46
N ARG A 381 -15.98 -9.41 -1.09
CA ARG A 381 -15.65 -10.25 0.07
C ARG A 381 -14.33 -11.00 -0.11
N ALA A 382 -14.11 -11.61 -1.27
CA ALA A 382 -12.86 -12.30 -1.58
C ALA A 382 -11.68 -11.33 -1.57
N ARG A 383 -11.82 -10.15 -2.19
CA ARG A 383 -10.79 -9.12 -2.19
C ARG A 383 -10.53 -8.54 -0.81
N ALA A 384 -11.54 -8.45 0.05
CA ALA A 384 -11.40 -8.00 1.44
C ALA A 384 -10.60 -9.04 2.27
N ALA A 385 -10.75 -10.32 1.95
CA ALA A 385 -9.99 -11.39 2.59
C ALA A 385 -8.49 -11.33 2.30
N ASP A 386 -8.06 -10.73 1.17
CA ASP A 386 -6.64 -10.52 0.87
C ASP A 386 -5.93 -9.72 1.99
N TYR A 387 -6.64 -8.85 2.71
CA TYR A 387 -6.11 -8.00 3.79
C TYR A 387 -6.05 -8.70 5.17
N THR A 388 -6.33 -10.00 5.24
CA THR A 388 -6.20 -10.80 6.47
C THR A 388 -4.79 -11.28 6.76
N SER A 389 -3.90 -11.21 5.78
CA SER A 389 -2.51 -11.64 5.91
C SER A 389 -1.64 -10.90 4.91
N GLU A 390 -0.47 -10.42 5.37
CA GLU A 390 0.54 -9.80 4.51
C GLU A 390 0.93 -10.75 3.36
N LEU A 391 1.05 -12.07 3.62
CA LEU A 391 1.37 -13.04 2.58
C LEU A 391 0.27 -13.13 1.52
N THR A 392 -0.99 -13.26 1.94
CA THR A 392 -2.13 -13.37 1.01
C THR A 392 -2.24 -12.12 0.15
N TYR A 393 -2.13 -10.94 0.76
CA TYR A 393 -2.09 -9.66 0.03
C TYR A 393 -0.98 -9.64 -1.01
N ARG A 394 0.26 -9.99 -0.63
CA ARG A 394 1.43 -9.94 -1.52
C ARG A 394 1.34 -10.91 -2.67
N VAL A 395 0.88 -12.15 -2.43
CA VAL A 395 0.64 -13.13 -3.51
C VAL A 395 -0.41 -12.59 -4.48
N ALA A 396 -1.54 -12.13 -3.96
CA ALA A 396 -2.63 -11.64 -4.78
C ALA A 396 -2.29 -10.31 -5.52
N ALA A 397 -1.37 -9.51 -4.99
CA ALA A 397 -0.83 -8.33 -5.66
C ALA A 397 0.17 -8.69 -6.76
N ALA A 398 0.99 -9.73 -6.57
CA ALA A 398 1.93 -10.22 -7.57
C ALA A 398 1.23 -10.91 -8.75
N GLU A 399 0.22 -11.75 -8.51
CA GLU A 399 -0.53 -12.43 -9.56
C GLU A 399 -1.32 -11.50 -10.48
N ARG A 400 -1.78 -10.36 -9.95
CA ARG A 400 -2.57 -9.37 -10.70
C ARG A 400 -1.74 -8.22 -11.26
N ALA A 401 -0.42 -8.26 -11.08
CA ALA A 401 0.47 -7.23 -11.57
C ALA A 401 0.67 -7.34 -13.08
N HIS A 402 1.07 -6.22 -13.71
CA HIS A 402 1.59 -6.27 -15.07
C HIS A 402 2.81 -7.22 -15.14
N PRO A 403 2.95 -8.09 -16.15
CA PRO A 403 4.03 -9.09 -16.21
C PRO A 403 5.44 -8.50 -16.10
N HIS A 404 5.64 -7.30 -16.67
CA HIS A 404 6.93 -6.58 -16.62
C HIS A 404 7.11 -5.70 -15.35
N ASN A 405 6.09 -5.62 -14.47
CA ASN A 405 6.18 -4.87 -13.23
C ASN A 405 6.65 -5.77 -12.09
N THR A 406 7.95 -5.75 -11.81
CA THR A 406 8.59 -6.61 -10.80
C THR A 406 8.43 -6.12 -9.35
N ALA A 407 7.83 -4.95 -9.12
CA ALA A 407 7.71 -4.38 -7.77
C ALA A 407 6.84 -5.24 -6.82
N PRO A 408 5.65 -5.74 -7.21
CA PRO A 408 4.88 -6.64 -6.36
C PRO A 408 5.60 -7.97 -6.09
N LEU A 409 6.28 -8.52 -7.09
CA LEU A 409 7.06 -9.76 -6.99
C LEU A 409 8.21 -9.65 -5.99
N THR A 410 9.00 -8.58 -6.08
CA THR A 410 10.08 -8.28 -5.12
C THR A 410 9.54 -8.02 -3.71
N GLY A 411 8.37 -7.38 -3.59
CA GLY A 411 7.68 -7.22 -2.31
C GLY A 411 7.26 -8.53 -1.66
N LEU A 412 6.74 -9.48 -2.44
CA LEU A 412 6.43 -10.84 -1.97
C LEU A 412 7.71 -11.57 -1.54
N ALA A 413 8.78 -11.48 -2.34
CA ALA A 413 10.06 -12.09 -2.01
C ALA A 413 10.63 -11.58 -0.68
N TRP A 414 10.47 -10.28 -0.39
CA TRP A 414 10.87 -9.71 0.90
C TRP A 414 10.13 -10.36 2.07
N VAL A 415 8.80 -10.50 1.99
CA VAL A 415 8.00 -11.17 3.04
C VAL A 415 8.42 -12.61 3.23
N LEU A 416 8.65 -13.35 2.15
CA LEU A 416 9.13 -14.73 2.23
C LEU A 416 10.50 -14.83 2.90
N ARG A 417 11.40 -13.88 2.64
CA ARG A 417 12.71 -13.80 3.29
C ARG A 417 12.58 -13.55 4.80
N GLU A 418 11.74 -12.60 5.20
CA GLU A 418 11.46 -12.31 6.61
C GLU A 418 10.80 -13.50 7.33
N TRP A 419 10.03 -14.31 6.60
CA TRP A 419 9.35 -15.49 7.14
C TRP A 419 10.18 -16.77 7.09
N GLY A 420 11.42 -16.71 6.59
CA GLY A 420 12.32 -17.86 6.56
C GLY A 420 12.27 -18.72 5.29
N ALA A 421 11.41 -18.39 4.33
CA ALA A 421 11.26 -19.11 3.06
C ALA A 421 12.26 -18.60 2.01
N TYR A 422 13.57 -18.74 2.31
CA TYR A 422 14.65 -18.18 1.50
C TYR A 422 14.69 -18.71 0.08
N ASP A 423 14.48 -20.01 -0.13
CA ASP A 423 14.55 -20.60 -1.47
C ASP A 423 13.49 -20.01 -2.40
N LEU A 424 12.24 -19.91 -1.92
CA LEU A 424 11.16 -19.26 -2.67
C LEU A 424 11.49 -17.79 -2.91
N SER A 425 12.01 -17.08 -1.91
CA SER A 425 12.44 -15.69 -2.06
C SER A 425 13.51 -15.53 -3.16
N CYS A 426 14.56 -16.35 -3.15
CA CYS A 426 15.62 -16.34 -4.15
C CYS A 426 15.07 -16.61 -5.55
N ARG A 427 14.17 -17.59 -5.70
CA ARG A 427 13.53 -17.91 -6.98
C ARG A 427 12.73 -16.74 -7.54
N LEU A 428 11.91 -16.07 -6.71
CA LEU A 428 11.15 -14.90 -7.14
C LEU A 428 12.06 -13.74 -7.54
N GLN A 429 13.17 -13.53 -6.83
CA GLN A 429 14.11 -12.46 -7.15
C GLN A 429 14.91 -12.73 -8.42
N ARG A 430 15.25 -14.01 -8.68
CA ARG A 430 15.82 -14.43 -9.97
C ARG A 430 14.85 -14.17 -11.12
N SER A 431 13.56 -14.50 -10.94
CA SER A 431 12.51 -14.20 -11.91
C SER A 431 12.37 -12.68 -12.13
N ALA A 432 12.38 -11.88 -11.05
CA ALA A 432 12.36 -10.42 -11.14
C ALA A 432 13.55 -9.86 -11.93
N ARG A 433 14.77 -10.37 -11.68
CA ARG A 433 15.97 -10.01 -12.45
C ARG A 433 15.77 -10.34 -13.94
N ALA A 434 15.42 -11.57 -14.27
CA ALA A 434 15.25 -12.03 -15.64
C ALA A 434 14.24 -11.18 -16.43
N THR A 435 13.14 -10.77 -15.78
CA THR A 435 12.15 -9.87 -16.37
C THR A 435 12.71 -8.47 -16.64
N LEU A 436 13.50 -7.90 -15.73
CA LEU A 436 14.11 -6.59 -15.93
C LEU A 436 15.19 -6.61 -17.02
N ASP A 437 15.97 -7.70 -17.11
CA ASP A 437 16.99 -7.88 -18.13
C ASP A 437 16.34 -7.99 -19.53
N ARG A 438 15.28 -8.81 -19.68
CA ARG A 438 14.53 -8.97 -20.94
C ARG A 438 13.84 -7.70 -21.42
N THR A 439 13.36 -6.86 -20.50
CA THR A 439 12.61 -5.63 -20.84
C THR A 439 13.52 -4.43 -21.08
N GLY A 440 14.84 -4.60 -21.04
CA GLY A 440 15.80 -3.50 -21.22
C GLY A 440 15.74 -2.44 -20.10
N ARG A 441 15.15 -2.78 -18.94
CA ARG A 441 14.97 -1.89 -17.79
C ARG A 441 16.13 -1.98 -16.79
N ALA A 442 17.25 -2.57 -17.21
CA ALA A 442 18.46 -2.77 -16.42
C ALA A 442 19.10 -1.45 -15.93
N GLY A 443 18.86 -0.33 -16.62
CA GLY A 443 19.39 0.99 -16.25
C GLY A 443 18.57 1.77 -15.21
N ILE A 444 17.41 1.26 -14.77
CA ILE A 444 16.56 1.96 -13.80
C ILE A 444 17.11 1.72 -12.39
N PRO A 445 17.13 2.70 -11.46
CA PRO A 445 17.59 2.51 -10.07
C PRO A 445 16.94 1.33 -9.33
N ARG A 446 15.75 0.91 -9.75
CA ARG A 446 15.06 -0.28 -9.23
C ARG A 446 15.71 -1.60 -9.63
N HIS A 447 16.45 -1.65 -10.75
CA HIS A 447 17.21 -2.84 -11.16
C HIS A 447 18.38 -3.10 -10.24
N ALA A 448 19.18 -2.07 -9.93
CA ALA A 448 20.26 -2.19 -8.95
C ALA A 448 19.71 -2.73 -7.61
N ARG A 449 18.58 -2.21 -7.15
CA ARG A 449 17.93 -2.72 -5.93
C ARG A 449 17.50 -4.18 -6.03
N ALA A 450 16.94 -4.59 -7.17
CA ALA A 450 16.54 -5.98 -7.40
C ALA A 450 17.74 -6.93 -7.39
N LEU A 451 18.86 -6.52 -8.00
CA LEU A 451 20.13 -7.25 -7.97
C LEU A 451 20.68 -7.36 -6.54
N GLU A 452 20.67 -6.28 -5.78
CA GLU A 452 21.15 -6.29 -4.39
C GLU A 452 20.32 -7.18 -3.48
N ASN A 453 18.99 -7.14 -3.64
CA ASN A 453 18.12 -8.07 -2.91
C ASN A 453 18.49 -9.51 -3.28
N LEU A 454 18.73 -9.80 -4.57
CA LEU A 454 19.04 -11.15 -5.06
C LEU A 454 20.37 -11.64 -4.51
N ALA A 455 21.40 -10.78 -4.51
CA ALA A 455 22.70 -11.07 -3.92
C ALA A 455 22.58 -11.38 -2.42
N GLY A 456 21.82 -10.56 -1.67
CA GLY A 456 21.55 -10.81 -0.26
C GLY A 456 20.79 -12.12 -0.02
N CYS A 457 19.92 -12.51 -0.95
CA CYS A 457 19.23 -13.79 -0.92
C CYS A 457 20.19 -14.97 -1.15
N TYR A 458 21.10 -14.86 -2.11
CA TYR A 458 22.14 -15.85 -2.34
C TYR A 458 23.09 -16.00 -1.15
N ALA A 459 23.50 -14.89 -0.54
CA ALA A 459 24.27 -14.91 0.70
C ALA A 459 23.55 -15.69 1.83
N LEU A 460 22.23 -15.51 1.97
CA LEU A 460 21.45 -16.20 3.00
C LEU A 460 21.35 -17.72 2.80
N ILE A 461 21.36 -18.21 1.57
CA ILE A 461 21.33 -19.66 1.25
C ILE A 461 22.73 -20.29 1.10
N GLY A 462 23.80 -19.51 1.29
CA GLY A 462 25.18 -19.98 1.16
C GLY A 462 25.74 -19.99 -0.27
N ALA A 463 25.00 -19.46 -1.24
CA ALA A 463 25.41 -19.29 -2.64
C ALA A 463 26.34 -18.07 -2.78
N TYR A 464 27.50 -18.12 -2.12
CA TYR A 464 28.38 -16.96 -1.98
C TYR A 464 29.01 -16.51 -3.30
N ASP A 465 29.24 -17.44 -4.24
CA ASP A 465 29.82 -17.15 -5.56
C ASP A 465 28.86 -16.37 -6.45
N GLU A 466 27.60 -16.76 -6.45
CA GLU A 466 26.53 -16.06 -7.16
C GLU A 466 26.29 -14.67 -6.55
N ALA A 467 26.33 -14.54 -5.22
CA ALA A 467 26.25 -13.25 -4.55
C ALA A 467 27.42 -12.33 -4.93
N ALA A 468 28.65 -12.85 -4.94
CA ALA A 468 29.85 -12.09 -5.28
C ALA A 468 29.83 -11.59 -6.73
N SER A 469 29.38 -12.44 -7.65
CA SER A 469 29.21 -12.09 -9.06
C SER A 469 28.25 -10.91 -9.24
N ILE A 470 27.14 -10.89 -8.50
CA ILE A 470 26.17 -9.77 -8.57
C ILE A 470 26.75 -8.49 -7.95
N TYR A 471 27.46 -8.56 -6.82
CA TYR A 471 28.09 -7.36 -6.26
C TYR A 471 29.18 -6.80 -7.18
N ALA A 472 29.95 -7.66 -7.85
CA ALA A 472 30.90 -7.23 -8.87
C ALA A 472 30.19 -6.55 -10.06
N GLU A 473 29.06 -7.09 -10.53
CA GLU A 473 28.22 -6.46 -11.55
C GLU A 473 27.76 -5.06 -11.11
N LEU A 474 27.26 -4.92 -9.89
CA LEU A 474 26.81 -3.64 -9.33
C LEU A 474 27.94 -2.62 -9.22
N LEU A 475 29.11 -3.02 -8.70
CA LEU A 475 30.28 -2.16 -8.57
C LEU A 475 30.90 -1.79 -9.93
N SER A 476 30.74 -2.62 -10.96
CA SER A 476 31.16 -2.27 -12.33
C SER A 476 30.34 -1.11 -12.91
N ARG A 477 29.08 -0.96 -12.47
CA ARG A 477 28.18 0.12 -12.90
C ARG A 477 28.35 1.38 -12.06
N ASP A 478 28.51 1.22 -10.76
CA ASP A 478 28.80 2.31 -9.83
C ASP A 478 29.89 1.89 -8.83
N PRO A 479 31.17 2.21 -9.13
CA PRO A 479 32.29 1.90 -8.25
C PRO A 479 32.24 2.63 -6.89
N ASN A 480 31.40 3.66 -6.76
CA ASN A 480 31.28 4.50 -5.57
C ASN A 480 29.98 4.23 -4.80
N ALA A 481 29.28 3.14 -5.11
CA ALA A 481 28.10 2.73 -4.36
C ALA A 481 28.47 2.24 -2.95
N ALA A 482 28.48 3.15 -1.97
CA ALA A 482 28.88 2.89 -0.58
C ALA A 482 28.19 1.66 0.03
N ARG A 483 26.87 1.54 -0.19
CA ARG A 483 26.08 0.40 0.31
C ARG A 483 26.49 -0.93 -0.33
N VAL A 484 26.86 -0.95 -1.60
CA VAL A 484 27.30 -2.18 -2.28
C VAL A 484 28.64 -2.66 -1.73
N HIS A 485 29.58 -1.73 -1.44
CA HIS A 485 30.82 -2.07 -0.72
C HIS A 485 30.55 -2.64 0.67
N MET A 486 29.60 -2.07 1.41
CA MET A 486 29.21 -2.62 2.72
C MET A 486 28.66 -4.05 2.60
N GLU A 487 27.76 -4.30 1.65
CA GLU A 487 27.18 -5.63 1.44
C GLU A 487 28.25 -6.65 0.97
N LEU A 488 29.20 -6.22 0.14
CA LEU A 488 30.36 -7.03 -0.25
C LEU A 488 31.23 -7.38 0.96
N GLY A 489 31.45 -6.44 1.89
CA GLY A 489 32.18 -6.70 3.14
C GLY A 489 31.51 -7.78 3.99
N PHE A 490 30.18 -7.75 4.12
CA PHE A 490 29.44 -8.82 4.80
C PHE A 490 29.59 -10.16 4.09
N LEU A 491 29.52 -10.18 2.75
CA LEU A 491 29.73 -11.40 1.98
C LEU A 491 31.15 -11.97 2.16
N GLN A 492 32.17 -11.12 2.24
CA GLN A 492 33.55 -11.53 2.49
C GLN A 492 33.70 -12.14 3.89
N MET A 493 33.02 -11.59 4.91
CA MET A 493 32.93 -12.24 6.21
C MET A 493 32.33 -13.66 6.12
N HIS A 494 31.29 -13.86 5.29
CA HIS A 494 30.71 -15.19 5.06
C HIS A 494 31.70 -16.19 4.44
N ARG A 495 32.72 -15.68 3.74
CA ARG A 495 33.81 -16.47 3.13
C ARG A 495 35.06 -16.59 4.01
N PHE A 496 35.00 -16.11 5.26
CA PHE A 496 36.15 -15.98 6.16
C PHE A 496 37.26 -15.03 5.66
N ASP A 497 36.99 -14.23 4.63
CA ASP A 497 37.89 -13.21 4.11
C ASP A 497 37.75 -11.92 4.94
N LEU A 498 38.35 -11.91 6.12
CA LEU A 498 38.24 -10.78 7.05
C LEU A 498 39.05 -9.57 6.61
N ASP A 499 40.13 -9.77 5.86
CA ASP A 499 40.97 -8.68 5.35
C ASP A 499 40.27 -7.96 4.19
N GLY A 500 39.66 -8.72 3.27
CA GLY A 500 38.79 -8.16 2.24
C GLY A 500 37.58 -7.44 2.84
N ALA A 501 36.95 -8.03 3.87
CA ALA A 501 35.82 -7.39 4.55
C ALA A 501 36.20 -6.04 5.17
N GLU A 502 37.36 -5.97 5.84
CA GLU A 502 37.90 -4.74 6.42
C GLU A 502 38.12 -3.65 5.36
N ALA A 503 38.69 -4.01 4.21
CA ALA A 503 38.89 -3.10 3.09
C ALA A 503 37.55 -2.58 2.53
N SER A 504 36.57 -3.47 2.34
CA SER A 504 35.26 -3.13 1.80
C SER A 504 34.45 -2.23 2.74
N PHE A 505 34.44 -2.51 4.05
CA PHE A 505 33.77 -1.62 5.03
C PHE A 505 34.47 -0.26 5.12
N SER A 506 35.79 -0.24 5.09
CA SER A 506 36.56 1.01 5.08
C SER A 506 36.23 1.85 3.83
N ARG A 507 36.11 1.20 2.66
CA ARG A 507 35.68 1.88 1.42
C ARG A 507 34.26 2.42 1.55
N ALA A 508 33.32 1.62 2.06
CA ALA A 508 31.95 2.06 2.30
C ALA A 508 31.88 3.31 3.20
N LEU A 509 32.62 3.32 4.31
CA LEU A 509 32.66 4.46 5.25
C LEU A 509 33.40 5.68 4.68
N SER A 510 34.37 5.49 3.78
CA SER A 510 35.01 6.60 3.07
C SER A 510 34.06 7.32 2.11
N LEU A 511 33.10 6.58 1.54
CA LEU A 511 32.10 7.09 0.61
C LEU A 511 30.90 7.70 1.35
N GLU A 512 30.45 7.03 2.41
CA GLU A 512 29.33 7.47 3.24
C GLU A 512 29.65 7.26 4.73
N PRO A 513 30.19 8.29 5.40
CA PRO A 513 30.62 8.17 6.79
C PRO A 513 29.50 7.85 7.79
N ALA A 514 28.23 8.01 7.43
CA ALA A 514 27.07 7.77 8.29
C ALA A 514 26.56 6.31 8.26
N LEU A 515 27.20 5.40 7.52
CA LEU A 515 26.81 3.99 7.43
C LEU A 515 27.14 3.22 8.72
N GLU A 516 26.29 3.38 9.73
CA GLU A 516 26.42 2.69 11.02
C GLU A 516 26.52 1.15 10.94
N PRO A 517 25.84 0.43 10.03
CA PRO A 517 26.06 -1.00 9.89
C PRO A 517 27.48 -1.35 9.45
N ALA A 518 28.06 -0.59 8.52
CA ALA A 518 29.45 -0.79 8.06
C ALA A 518 30.45 -0.49 9.18
N ARG A 519 30.24 0.59 9.95
CA ARG A 519 31.10 0.96 11.09
C ARG A 519 31.12 -0.14 12.15
N ARG A 520 29.94 -0.59 12.59
CA ARG A 520 29.83 -1.65 13.60
C ARG A 520 30.44 -2.96 13.14
N ALA A 521 30.31 -3.29 11.85
CA ALA A 521 30.92 -4.49 11.29
C ALA A 521 32.45 -4.37 11.30
N LEU A 522 32.98 -3.24 10.84
CA LEU A 522 34.42 -2.93 10.83
C LEU A 522 35.03 -3.02 12.23
N ASP A 523 34.42 -2.38 13.23
CA ASP A 523 34.88 -2.41 14.63
C ASP A 523 34.88 -3.84 15.21
N GLY A 524 34.04 -4.73 14.67
CA GLY A 524 33.94 -6.13 15.07
C GLY A 524 34.97 -7.05 14.43
N VAL A 525 35.56 -6.68 13.28
CA VAL A 525 36.47 -7.54 12.50
C VAL A 525 37.65 -8.06 13.33
N PRO A 526 38.37 -7.25 14.14
CA PRO A 526 39.50 -7.75 14.93
C PRO A 526 39.12 -8.89 15.89
N ARG A 527 37.97 -8.78 16.56
CA ARG A 527 37.47 -9.82 17.47
C ARG A 527 37.07 -11.10 16.73
N LEU A 528 36.53 -10.97 15.52
CA LEU A 528 36.21 -12.12 14.68
C LEU A 528 37.49 -12.82 14.19
N ARG A 529 38.53 -12.05 13.86
CA ARG A 529 39.84 -12.57 13.45
C ARG A 529 40.48 -13.39 14.57
N GLU A 530 40.48 -12.86 15.78
CA GLU A 530 40.97 -13.56 16.97
C GLU A 530 40.18 -14.86 17.24
N ALA A 531 38.85 -14.78 17.23
CA ALA A 531 37.99 -15.95 17.44
C ALA A 531 38.18 -17.03 16.36
N LEU A 532 38.35 -16.62 15.10
CA LEU A 532 38.59 -17.53 13.99
C LEU A 532 39.97 -18.20 14.09
N ALA A 533 41.00 -17.44 14.48
CA ALA A 533 42.34 -17.99 14.72
C ALA A 533 42.34 -19.01 15.87
N ALA A 534 41.63 -18.70 16.96
CA ALA A 534 41.49 -19.59 18.12
C ALA A 534 40.73 -20.89 17.78
N LEU A 535 39.90 -20.89 16.73
CA LEU A 535 39.10 -22.02 16.26
C LEU A 535 39.53 -22.48 14.85
N SER A 536 40.82 -22.34 14.53
CA SER A 536 41.37 -22.66 13.21
C SER A 536 41.48 -24.16 12.94
N THR A 537 41.68 -25.00 13.97
CA THR A 537 41.80 -26.46 13.84
C THR A 537 40.48 -27.18 14.10
N ALA A 538 40.34 -28.40 13.57
CA ALA A 538 39.16 -29.24 13.80
C ALA A 538 38.98 -29.56 15.31
N ASP A 539 40.04 -30.03 15.97
CA ASP A 539 40.05 -30.34 17.41
C ASP A 539 39.59 -29.15 18.26
N ALA A 540 40.06 -27.94 17.93
CA ALA A 540 39.67 -26.72 18.64
C ALA A 540 38.18 -26.40 18.51
N ARG A 541 37.56 -26.74 17.37
CA ARG A 541 36.12 -26.57 17.11
C ARG A 541 35.30 -27.65 17.80
N GLU A 542 35.77 -28.90 17.78
CA GLU A 542 35.12 -30.02 18.46
C GLU A 542 35.14 -29.87 19.98
N ALA A 543 36.25 -29.37 20.54
CA ALA A 543 36.36 -29.07 21.97
C ALA A 543 35.47 -27.89 22.41
N ARG A 544 35.07 -26.99 21.48
CA ARG A 544 34.29 -25.78 21.76
C ARG A 544 33.17 -25.58 20.74
N PRO A 545 32.19 -26.50 20.66
CA PRO A 545 31.19 -26.52 19.60
C PRO A 545 30.27 -25.29 19.64
N VAL A 546 29.90 -24.82 20.84
CA VAL A 546 29.09 -23.60 21.04
C VAL A 546 29.82 -22.35 20.53
N ALA A 547 31.12 -22.23 20.81
CA ALA A 547 31.92 -21.10 20.37
C ALA A 547 32.04 -21.08 18.83
N TRP A 548 32.22 -22.24 18.22
CA TRP A 548 32.24 -22.38 16.76
C TRP A 548 30.90 -22.04 16.12
N ALA A 549 29.80 -22.58 16.65
CA ALA A 549 28.46 -22.30 16.14
C ALA A 549 28.09 -20.81 16.26
N SER A 550 28.47 -20.17 17.37
CA SER A 550 28.30 -18.74 17.58
C SER A 550 29.18 -17.89 16.65
N LEU A 551 30.42 -18.31 16.39
CA LEU A 551 31.29 -17.64 15.44
C LEU A 551 30.70 -17.68 14.02
N LEU A 552 30.25 -18.85 13.56
CA LEU A 552 29.57 -18.99 12.26
C LEU A 552 28.36 -18.07 12.15
N GLY A 553 27.55 -17.97 13.22
CA GLY A 553 26.43 -17.05 13.30
C GLY A 553 26.85 -15.58 13.15
N ARG A 554 27.91 -15.16 13.85
CA ARG A 554 28.45 -13.78 13.77
C ARG A 554 29.09 -13.45 12.42
N LEU A 555 29.69 -14.45 11.77
CA LEU A 555 30.21 -14.32 10.41
C LEU A 555 29.09 -14.28 9.36
N GLY A 556 27.83 -14.51 9.74
CA GLY A 556 26.70 -14.59 8.82
C GLY A 556 26.67 -15.86 7.97
N ARG A 557 27.50 -16.86 8.31
CA ARG A 557 27.50 -18.19 7.68
C ARG A 557 26.33 -19.02 8.17
N ARG A 558 25.13 -18.58 7.79
CA ARG A 558 23.87 -19.11 8.31
C ARG A 558 23.70 -20.61 8.09
N PRO A 559 23.90 -21.19 6.89
CA PRO A 559 23.72 -22.63 6.70
C PRO A 559 24.64 -23.46 7.61
N ASP A 560 25.90 -23.07 7.74
CA ASP A 560 26.87 -23.73 8.61
C ASP A 560 26.53 -23.56 10.08
N ALA A 561 26.10 -22.36 10.49
CA ALA A 561 25.69 -22.10 11.86
C ALA A 561 24.44 -22.92 12.22
N VAL A 562 23.44 -22.98 11.34
CA VAL A 562 22.25 -23.82 11.52
C VAL A 562 22.66 -25.28 11.69
N SER A 563 23.57 -25.79 10.85
CA SER A 563 24.09 -27.16 10.97
C SER A 563 24.80 -27.38 12.32
N ALA A 564 25.69 -26.48 12.71
CA ALA A 564 26.45 -26.58 13.96
C ALA A 564 25.53 -26.53 15.19
N TRP A 565 24.57 -25.60 15.22
CA TRP A 565 23.60 -25.50 16.31
C TRP A 565 22.63 -26.68 16.36
N SER A 566 22.25 -27.24 15.20
CA SER A 566 21.40 -28.45 15.16
C SER A 566 22.12 -29.63 15.81
N ARG A 567 23.41 -29.82 15.53
CA ARG A 567 24.22 -30.85 16.21
C ARG A 567 24.28 -30.66 17.72
N ILE A 568 24.43 -29.42 18.20
CA ILE A 568 24.43 -29.12 19.64
C ILE A 568 23.07 -29.42 20.28
N ALA A 569 21.97 -29.11 19.57
CA ALA A 569 20.63 -29.42 20.06
C ALA A 569 20.39 -30.94 20.18
N ASP A 570 20.83 -31.69 19.16
CA ASP A 570 20.65 -33.14 19.06
C ASP A 570 21.61 -33.93 19.98
N ASP A 571 22.68 -33.31 20.48
CA ASP A 571 23.66 -33.95 21.36
C ASP A 571 23.06 -34.25 22.76
N PRO A 572 22.97 -35.53 23.18
CA PRO A 572 22.44 -35.88 24.50
C PRO A 572 23.33 -35.41 25.64
N THR A 573 24.63 -35.19 25.40
CA THR A 573 25.62 -34.76 26.39
C THR A 573 25.73 -33.25 26.54
N ALA A 574 25.13 -32.48 25.62
CA ALA A 574 25.16 -31.02 25.68
C ALA A 574 24.41 -30.47 26.89
N SER A 575 25.03 -29.49 27.57
CA SER A 575 24.46 -28.79 28.72
C SER A 575 23.11 -28.12 28.39
N PRO A 576 22.22 -27.92 29.39
CA PRO A 576 20.97 -27.18 29.21
C PRO A 576 21.16 -25.78 28.60
N GLU A 577 22.23 -25.07 28.96
CA GLU A 577 22.54 -23.73 28.44
C GLU A 577 22.89 -23.79 26.94
N ALA A 578 23.69 -24.78 26.53
CA ALA A 578 24.02 -24.99 25.12
C ALA A 578 22.77 -25.33 24.29
N LYS A 579 21.85 -26.14 24.84
CA LYS A 579 20.57 -26.47 24.19
C LYS A 579 19.63 -25.27 24.11
N ARG A 580 19.58 -24.43 25.15
CA ARG A 580 18.87 -23.15 25.12
C ARG A 580 19.39 -22.25 24.02
N ASP A 581 20.71 -22.09 23.93
CA ASP A 581 21.34 -21.22 22.94
C ASP A 581 21.14 -21.77 21.51
N ALA A 582 21.18 -23.09 21.34
CA ALA A 582 20.84 -23.76 20.09
C ALA A 582 19.38 -23.51 19.70
N ALA A 583 18.43 -23.70 20.62
CA ALA A 583 17.01 -23.43 20.39
C ALA A 583 16.78 -21.97 19.98
N ARG A 584 17.39 -21.02 20.69
CA ARG A 584 17.29 -19.58 20.39
C ARG A 584 17.82 -19.25 18.99
N PHE A 585 18.97 -19.80 18.62
CA PHE A 585 19.54 -19.56 17.29
C PHE A 585 18.69 -20.18 16.18
N LEU A 586 18.30 -21.44 16.34
CA LEU A 586 17.56 -22.19 15.33
C LEU A 586 16.13 -21.66 15.15
N LEU A 587 15.50 -21.14 16.20
CA LEU A 587 14.20 -20.45 16.10
C LEU A 587 14.24 -19.24 15.17
N LEU A 588 15.35 -18.52 15.14
CA LEU A 588 15.53 -17.36 14.27
C LEU A 588 15.98 -17.79 12.87
N HIS A 589 16.84 -18.80 12.78
CA HIS A 589 17.65 -19.05 11.60
C HIS A 589 17.41 -20.38 10.85
N ALA A 590 16.76 -21.37 11.45
CA ALA A 590 16.53 -22.67 10.82
C ALA A 590 15.11 -22.82 10.25
N ASP A 591 14.82 -23.90 9.53
CA ASP A 591 13.43 -24.22 9.19
C ASP A 591 12.60 -24.57 10.44
N ALA A 592 11.27 -24.66 10.29
CA ALA A 592 10.37 -24.93 11.41
C ALA A 592 10.63 -26.31 12.07
N VAL A 593 11.12 -27.30 11.31
CA VAL A 593 11.38 -28.66 11.80
C VAL A 593 12.62 -28.70 12.68
N ALA A 594 13.71 -28.06 12.25
CA ALA A 594 14.94 -27.92 13.03
C ALA A 594 14.70 -27.06 14.28
N ALA A 595 13.95 -25.96 14.16
CA ALA A 595 13.57 -25.14 15.31
C ALA A 595 12.75 -25.93 16.34
N ARG A 596 11.75 -26.72 15.88
CA ARG A 596 10.94 -27.59 16.74
C ARG A 596 11.80 -28.60 17.50
N ARG A 597 12.63 -29.35 16.78
CA ARG A 597 13.56 -30.32 17.39
C ARG A 597 14.42 -29.68 18.47
N ALA A 598 14.96 -28.49 18.23
CA ALA A 598 15.81 -27.81 19.19
C ALA A 598 15.06 -27.34 20.44
N VAL A 599 13.84 -26.83 20.29
CA VAL A 599 12.98 -26.45 21.42
C VAL A 599 12.58 -27.67 22.25
N ASP A 600 12.25 -28.79 21.60
CA ASP A 600 11.90 -30.03 22.29
C ASP A 600 13.11 -30.62 23.03
N ALA A 601 14.30 -30.59 22.42
CA ALA A 601 15.55 -31.01 23.04
C ALA A 601 15.91 -30.16 24.27
N TYR A 602 15.71 -28.84 24.20
CA TYR A 602 15.88 -27.94 25.34
C TYR A 602 14.83 -28.17 26.43
N ALA A 603 13.57 -28.41 26.08
CA ALA A 603 12.54 -28.77 27.05
C ALA A 603 12.89 -30.06 27.82
N ALA A 604 13.46 -31.04 27.11
CA ALA A 604 13.87 -32.32 27.68
C ALA A 604 15.12 -32.23 28.58
N SER A 605 15.90 -31.14 28.53
CA SER A 605 17.13 -30.98 29.31
C SER A 605 16.90 -30.52 30.77
N GLY A 606 15.70 -30.68 31.32
CA GLY A 606 15.36 -30.32 32.70
C GLY A 606 14.97 -28.85 32.91
N ALA A 607 14.84 -28.05 31.85
CA ALA A 607 14.54 -26.61 31.90
C ALA A 607 13.03 -26.27 31.97
N ALA A 608 12.19 -27.19 32.47
CA ALA A 608 10.73 -27.09 32.36
C ALA A 608 10.07 -25.87 33.05
N ARG A 609 10.81 -25.13 33.88
CA ARG A 609 10.37 -23.89 34.56
C ARG A 609 11.06 -22.62 34.07
N ASP A 610 11.82 -22.69 32.97
CA ASP A 610 12.51 -21.53 32.40
C ASP A 610 11.53 -20.70 31.55
N VAL A 611 11.36 -19.42 31.89
CA VAL A 611 10.55 -18.45 31.12
C VAL A 611 11.03 -18.38 29.66
N THR A 612 12.32 -18.62 29.42
CA THR A 612 12.91 -18.66 28.08
C THR A 612 12.31 -19.77 27.22
N LEU A 613 11.93 -20.91 27.81
CA LEU A 613 11.29 -22.01 27.10
C LEU A 613 9.86 -21.67 26.67
N GLU A 614 9.13 -20.90 27.47
CA GLU A 614 7.78 -20.43 27.12
C GLU A 614 7.83 -19.48 25.92
N VAL A 615 8.72 -18.48 25.96
CA VAL A 615 8.95 -17.58 24.82
C VAL A 615 9.37 -18.35 23.57
N ALA A 616 10.28 -19.32 23.71
CA ALA A 616 10.72 -20.18 22.61
C ALA A 616 9.56 -20.98 21.97
N ARG A 617 8.60 -21.45 22.78
CA ARG A 617 7.40 -22.16 22.29
C ARG A 617 6.45 -21.24 21.54
N ASP A 618 6.28 -20.00 22.00
CA ASP A 618 5.44 -19.00 21.33
C ASP A 618 6.01 -18.59 19.97
N ASP A 619 7.32 -18.33 19.92
CA ASP A 619 8.05 -18.02 18.69
C ASP A 619 7.97 -19.16 17.68
N LEU A 620 8.12 -20.40 18.16
CA LEU A 620 7.98 -21.59 17.35
C LEU A 620 6.57 -21.73 16.78
N ALA A 621 5.54 -21.54 17.61
CA ALA A 621 4.16 -21.58 17.16
C ALA A 621 3.87 -20.52 16.08
N LEU A 622 4.44 -19.31 16.21
CA LEU A 622 4.35 -18.28 15.17
C LEU A 622 5.04 -18.71 13.87
N ARG A 623 6.24 -19.29 13.97
CA ARG A 623 7.02 -19.75 12.81
C ARG A 623 6.30 -20.88 12.07
N GLU A 624 5.74 -21.84 12.79
CA GLU A 624 4.94 -22.93 12.23
C GLU A 624 3.68 -22.41 11.52
N ARG A 625 2.98 -21.43 12.11
CA ARG A 625 1.85 -20.77 11.44
C ARG A 625 2.27 -20.11 10.14
N ARG A 626 3.40 -19.39 10.12
CA ARG A 626 3.96 -18.77 8.90
C ARG A 626 4.36 -19.81 7.86
N HIS A 627 5.02 -20.89 8.26
CA HIS A 627 5.40 -21.98 7.38
C HIS A 627 4.17 -22.66 6.75
N ALA A 628 3.15 -22.98 7.56
CA ALA A 628 1.88 -23.53 7.07
C ALA A 628 1.17 -22.56 6.11
N ALA A 629 1.19 -21.26 6.40
CA ALA A 629 0.64 -20.24 5.52
C ALA A 629 1.38 -20.22 4.16
N VAL A 630 2.71 -20.24 4.15
CA VAL A 630 3.51 -20.33 2.92
C VAL A 630 3.19 -21.61 2.14
N ALA A 631 3.15 -22.76 2.82
CA ALA A 631 2.81 -24.05 2.21
C ALA A 631 1.43 -24.02 1.52
N SER A 632 0.43 -23.39 2.15
CA SER A 632 -0.93 -23.28 1.61
C SER A 632 -1.03 -22.52 0.28
N VAL A 633 -0.06 -21.66 -0.03
CA VAL A 633 0.00 -20.86 -1.27
C VAL A 633 1.24 -21.15 -2.12
N GLN A 634 2.00 -22.20 -1.80
CA GLN A 634 3.29 -22.49 -2.42
C GLN A 634 3.18 -22.68 -3.94
N ALA A 635 2.18 -23.43 -4.42
CA ALA A 635 1.97 -23.65 -5.85
C ALA A 635 1.75 -22.34 -6.63
N ARG A 636 1.07 -21.36 -6.01
CA ARG A 636 0.85 -20.03 -6.58
C ARG A 636 2.14 -19.23 -6.65
N ILE A 637 2.94 -19.26 -5.57
CA ILE A 637 4.26 -18.62 -5.51
C ILE A 637 5.20 -19.22 -6.57
N GLU A 638 5.20 -20.55 -6.73
CA GLU A 638 6.03 -21.23 -7.72
C GLU A 638 5.63 -20.90 -9.15
N ALA A 639 4.33 -20.68 -9.41
CA ALA A 639 3.88 -20.19 -10.72
C ALA A 639 4.50 -18.83 -11.05
N LEU A 640 4.49 -17.89 -10.10
CA LEU A 640 5.11 -16.56 -10.26
C LEU A 640 6.63 -16.62 -10.48
N ALA A 641 7.29 -17.65 -9.95
CA ALA A 641 8.72 -17.86 -10.16
C ALA A 641 9.05 -18.44 -11.55
N ARG A 642 8.13 -19.19 -12.17
CA ARG A 642 8.33 -19.84 -13.48
C ARG A 642 8.27 -18.88 -14.66
N ASP A 643 7.51 -17.79 -14.57
CA ASP A 643 7.35 -16.82 -15.67
C ASP A 643 8.63 -16.01 -15.98
N GLY A 644 9.72 -16.24 -15.24
CA GLY A 644 11.06 -15.72 -15.50
C GLY A 644 12.06 -16.74 -16.07
N ASP A 645 11.67 -18.01 -16.26
CA ASP A 645 12.53 -19.06 -16.81
C ASP A 645 12.31 -19.16 -18.33
N PRO A 646 13.34 -18.96 -19.18
CA PRO A 646 13.22 -18.95 -20.64
C PRO A 646 12.79 -20.29 -21.29
N ALA A 647 12.41 -21.31 -20.51
CA ALA A 647 12.04 -22.64 -20.98
C ALA A 647 10.53 -22.84 -21.23
N LYS A 648 9.79 -21.79 -21.63
CA LYS A 648 8.41 -21.91 -22.14
C LYS A 648 8.16 -21.04 -23.35
#